data_AF-A0A2E9VR03-F1
#
_entry.id   AF-A0A2E9VR03-F1
#
_cell.length_a   1.000
_cell.length_b   1.000
_cell.length_c   1.000
_cell.angle_alpha   90.00
_cell.angle_beta   90.00
_cell.angle_gamma   90.00
#
_symmetry.space_group_name_H-M   'P 1'
#
loop_
_entity.id
_entity.type
_entity.pdbx_description
1 polymer ?
#
loop_
_entity_poly.entity_id
_entity_poly.type
_entity_poly.pdbx_seq_one_letter_code
_entity_poly.pdbx_strand_id
1 'polypeptide(L)'
;MDLKIPEQIDQILSKLRAAIRRYVVLRGVALVFTVVAILFWITLGIDNVWFGLTRLEIPRSVRLAILLISLSVIVLVFYQTLIRQMLVKLRRRALALLLERTFPELNDRLITVVELGEKEIAQPANRGALSNKMVQKTIDDAGRLVDSLETSRVFNFGPLRTAIVLASIAVVSLVATAAASPGTMSHWSKAYLKLAEEYWDRKNGLEIVSITQPGDRVREFQKRNLKHAAGTDLTIIARVQEGKTAPDQVMISYRTKTDARGKAVMAPAGQGQFRYTIGNLVDDLQFTITGGDFTTVEPYTITTVPEPSIISMLANCTFPEYTGWNQSGLGDEREQVIGAAELNVPMETTLVLQAESTSPLRIVRILGRRFELTIEKKSVNEEPVAICRYLDDLGVARREVKLTQKFSGPLISEDGRKLAIPALITQVESTIQTCFDKVAESSYDDGIVIDREDQLSILLEDVDQIVNLKPIRIHLRGVADESPEVTTRLVGIGRAITRKAFLPVEGELQDDYGLISAAFQYRLEQQPEPVKLPLKNQPGGTQFYEISQQDDATSERFDVLPMDLEVGNILYLNLAVTDNDTINGPHTTLSETFRLKVVTDEELLSILHQDELNLRRRFEQLIEELTRSRDDFASALTENADDSTDDSLPVGDAVQRSLNTLRKDSVEADAIRVAFESIQLEMVNNRIDTPQVRVRLQSKIIDPLSELLKNEFATTEEHFRLLDFALREDNKTEITPDLCLNDIDGLLSGLRQILLEMRKLESFQEVIELLKGIIEEEKALKAQTEEERKNKLIDLLN
;
A
#
# COMPACT_ATOMS: atom_id res chain seq x y z
N MET A 1 -30.41 119.08 -18.18
CA MET A 1 -31.59 118.23 -18.40
C MET A 1 -31.03 116.87 -18.75
N ASP A 2 -31.24 115.86 -17.90
CA ASP A 2 -30.61 114.54 -18.08
C ASP A 2 -31.10 113.91 -19.38
N LEU A 3 -30.21 113.79 -20.36
CA LEU A 3 -30.44 113.06 -21.59
C LEU A 3 -30.50 111.56 -21.26
N LYS A 4 -31.67 111.12 -20.81
CA LYS A 4 -32.01 109.70 -20.76
C LYS A 4 -32.29 109.25 -22.18
N ILE A 5 -31.63 108.16 -22.59
CA ILE A 5 -32.03 107.42 -23.78
C ILE A 5 -33.54 107.14 -23.67
N PRO A 6 -34.34 107.40 -24.72
CA PRO A 6 -35.77 107.13 -24.68
C PRO A 6 -36.02 105.68 -24.25
N GLU A 7 -36.94 105.48 -23.30
CA GLU A 7 -37.30 104.14 -22.82
C GLU A 7 -37.69 103.21 -23.97
N GLN A 8 -38.28 103.75 -25.03
CA GLN A 8 -38.64 103.04 -26.26
C GLN A 8 -37.43 102.38 -26.96
N ILE A 9 -36.31 103.11 -27.09
CA ILE A 9 -35.09 102.61 -27.76
C ILE A 9 -34.41 101.54 -26.90
N ASP A 10 -34.32 101.73 -25.56
CA ASP A 10 -33.74 100.73 -24.66
C ASP A 10 -34.64 99.48 -24.53
N GLN A 11 -35.96 99.63 -24.60
CA GLN A 11 -36.91 98.52 -24.66
C GLN A 11 -36.76 97.69 -25.94
N ILE A 12 -36.55 98.30 -27.11
CA ILE A 12 -36.39 97.56 -28.37
C ILE A 12 -35.00 96.90 -28.44
N LEU A 13 -33.94 97.58 -28.01
CA LEU A 13 -32.60 96.99 -27.92
C LEU A 13 -32.53 95.85 -26.90
N SER A 14 -33.27 95.93 -25.78
CA SER A 14 -33.36 94.84 -24.79
C SER A 14 -34.23 93.68 -25.29
N LYS A 15 -35.35 93.94 -26.00
CA LYS A 15 -36.15 92.91 -26.69
C LYS A 15 -35.32 92.19 -27.75
N LEU A 16 -34.54 92.91 -28.56
CA LEU A 16 -33.64 92.33 -29.57
C LEU A 16 -32.54 91.50 -28.92
N ARG A 17 -31.91 91.99 -27.84
CA ARG A 17 -30.93 91.23 -27.04
C ARG A 17 -31.52 89.93 -26.50
N ALA A 18 -32.74 89.98 -25.97
CA ALA A 18 -33.45 88.80 -25.45
C ALA A 18 -33.79 87.81 -26.58
N ALA A 19 -34.23 88.30 -27.75
CA ALA A 19 -34.52 87.48 -28.92
C ALA A 19 -33.27 86.78 -29.48
N ILE A 20 -32.13 87.49 -29.59
CA ILE A 20 -30.82 86.90 -29.99
C ILE A 20 -30.39 85.83 -28.99
N ARG A 21 -30.50 86.09 -27.68
CA ARG A 21 -30.16 85.09 -26.65
C ARG A 21 -31.07 83.87 -26.73
N ARG A 22 -32.39 84.04 -26.89
CA ARG A 22 -33.34 82.93 -27.06
C ARG A 22 -33.02 82.09 -28.30
N TYR A 23 -32.72 82.74 -29.42
CA TYR A 23 -32.33 82.06 -30.66
C TYR A 23 -31.07 81.20 -30.46
N VAL A 24 -30.03 81.77 -29.85
CA VAL A 24 -28.78 81.07 -29.55
C VAL A 24 -28.99 79.90 -28.59
N VAL A 25 -29.78 80.09 -27.53
CA VAL A 25 -30.09 79.03 -26.56
C VAL A 25 -30.87 77.90 -27.23
N LEU A 26 -31.92 78.20 -27.98
CA LEU A 26 -32.71 77.18 -28.69
C LEU A 26 -31.86 76.38 -29.68
N ARG A 27 -30.99 77.05 -30.44
CA ARG A 27 -30.07 76.38 -31.36
C ARG A 27 -29.05 75.52 -30.63
N GLY A 28 -28.45 76.04 -29.56
CA GLY A 28 -27.44 75.33 -28.78
C GLY A 28 -28.03 74.10 -28.09
N VAL A 29 -29.20 74.23 -27.47
CA VAL A 29 -29.93 73.11 -26.86
C VAL A 29 -30.27 72.04 -27.89
N ALA A 30 -30.80 72.42 -29.05
CA ALA A 30 -31.11 71.47 -30.13
C ALA A 30 -29.87 70.70 -30.60
N LEU A 31 -28.73 71.37 -30.75
CA LEU A 31 -27.48 70.74 -31.17
C LEU A 31 -26.94 69.79 -30.09
N VAL A 32 -26.97 70.19 -28.81
CA VAL A 32 -26.57 69.31 -27.69
C VAL A 32 -27.41 68.04 -27.66
N PHE A 33 -28.75 68.14 -27.79
CA PHE A 33 -29.62 66.96 -27.85
C PHE A 33 -29.29 66.06 -29.05
N THR A 34 -29.00 66.64 -30.21
CA THR A 34 -28.61 65.88 -31.39
C THR A 34 -27.32 65.11 -31.17
N VAL A 35 -26.31 65.73 -30.54
CA VAL A 35 -25.02 65.08 -30.22
C VAL A 35 -25.20 63.96 -29.20
N VAL A 36 -26.00 64.17 -28.15
CA VAL A 36 -26.31 63.14 -27.15
C VAL A 36 -26.96 61.91 -27.81
N ALA A 37 -27.92 62.11 -28.71
CA ALA A 37 -28.57 61.02 -29.41
C ALA A 37 -27.60 60.26 -30.36
N ILE A 38 -26.72 60.97 -31.06
CA ILE A 38 -25.70 60.33 -31.91
C ILE A 38 -24.75 59.48 -31.06
N LEU A 39 -24.28 60.00 -29.92
CA LEU A 39 -23.40 59.25 -29.01
C LEU A 39 -24.11 58.02 -28.43
N PHE A 40 -25.40 58.11 -28.12
CA PHE A 40 -26.21 56.96 -27.72
C PHE A 40 -26.18 55.85 -28.79
N TRP A 41 -26.44 56.19 -30.06
CA TRP A 41 -26.44 55.22 -31.15
C TRP A 41 -25.06 54.62 -31.43
N ILE A 42 -24.00 55.42 -31.35
CA ILE A 42 -22.62 54.95 -31.54
C ILE A 42 -22.25 53.96 -30.42
N THR A 43 -22.52 54.31 -29.16
CA THR A 43 -22.19 53.44 -28.02
C THR A 43 -22.96 52.13 -28.06
N LEU A 44 -24.27 52.19 -28.34
CA LEU A 44 -25.11 51.01 -28.52
C LEU A 44 -24.67 50.14 -29.72
N GLY A 45 -24.26 50.76 -30.82
CA GLY A 45 -23.74 50.05 -31.99
C GLY A 45 -22.43 49.31 -31.70
N ILE A 46 -21.48 49.98 -31.03
CA ILE A 46 -20.20 49.38 -30.62
C ILE A 46 -20.44 48.16 -29.73
N ASP A 47 -21.31 48.29 -28.74
CA ASP A 47 -21.62 47.23 -27.77
C ASP A 47 -22.26 46.01 -28.44
N ASN A 48 -23.28 46.23 -29.30
CA ASN A 48 -23.93 45.15 -30.04
C ASN A 48 -22.99 44.43 -31.01
N VAL A 49 -22.15 45.17 -31.74
CA VAL A 49 -21.18 44.57 -32.68
C VAL A 49 -20.12 43.79 -31.91
N TRP A 50 -19.60 44.33 -30.81
CA TRP A 50 -18.62 43.66 -29.97
C TRP A 50 -19.18 42.35 -29.39
N PHE A 51 -20.39 42.38 -28.83
CA PHE A 51 -21.06 41.20 -28.30
C PHE A 51 -21.36 40.17 -29.40
N GLY A 52 -21.77 40.62 -30.61
CA GLY A 52 -22.01 39.73 -31.74
C GLY A 52 -20.76 38.97 -32.21
N LEU A 53 -19.59 39.61 -32.18
CA LEU A 53 -18.31 39.03 -32.59
C LEU A 53 -17.69 38.13 -31.52
N THR A 54 -17.69 38.58 -30.27
CA THR A 54 -16.91 37.94 -29.19
C THR A 54 -17.76 37.13 -28.22
N ARG A 55 -19.08 37.35 -28.20
CA ARG A 55 -20.01 36.88 -27.15
C ARG A 55 -19.58 37.29 -25.73
N LEU A 56 -18.68 38.27 -25.63
CA LEU A 56 -18.15 38.81 -24.38
C LEU A 56 -18.61 40.25 -24.21
N GLU A 57 -18.70 40.66 -22.95
CA GLU A 57 -19.04 42.03 -22.58
C GLU A 57 -17.82 42.94 -22.68
N ILE A 58 -18.04 44.25 -22.92
CA ILE A 58 -16.95 45.21 -22.94
C ILE A 58 -16.45 45.41 -21.49
N PRO A 59 -15.13 45.31 -21.23
CA PRO A 59 -14.57 45.54 -19.91
C PRO A 59 -15.00 46.88 -19.31
N ARG A 60 -15.22 46.91 -17.99
CA ARG A 60 -15.67 48.11 -17.26
C ARG A 60 -14.79 49.34 -17.51
N SER A 61 -13.47 49.15 -17.57
CA SER A 61 -12.50 50.22 -17.82
C SER A 61 -12.67 50.86 -19.20
N VAL A 62 -12.90 50.04 -20.23
CA VAL A 62 -13.14 50.50 -21.60
C VAL A 62 -14.48 51.24 -21.69
N ARG A 63 -15.53 50.71 -21.06
CA ARG A 63 -16.83 51.40 -20.99
C ARG A 63 -16.74 52.75 -20.28
N LEU A 64 -16.01 52.83 -19.17
CA LEU A 64 -15.77 54.08 -18.44
C LEU A 64 -15.00 55.10 -19.30
N ALA A 65 -13.97 54.65 -20.03
CA ALA A 65 -13.24 55.51 -20.95
C ALA A 65 -14.15 56.06 -22.07
N ILE A 66 -14.97 55.21 -22.68
CA ILE A 66 -15.97 55.63 -23.69
C ILE A 66 -16.95 56.65 -23.09
N LEU A 67 -17.41 56.42 -21.86
CA LEU A 67 -18.31 57.34 -21.17
C LEU A 67 -17.64 58.69 -20.90
N LEU A 68 -16.41 58.72 -20.39
CA LEU A 68 -15.66 59.96 -20.14
C LEU A 68 -15.39 60.74 -21.43
N ILE A 69 -15.07 60.05 -22.53
CA ILE A 69 -14.91 60.67 -23.85
C ILE A 69 -16.26 61.27 -24.30
N SER A 70 -17.35 60.51 -24.21
CA SER A 70 -18.68 60.98 -24.59
C SER A 70 -19.13 62.20 -23.77
N LEU A 71 -18.88 62.19 -22.45
CA LEU A 71 -19.18 63.30 -21.55
C LEU A 71 -18.32 64.53 -21.89
N SER A 72 -17.04 64.34 -22.19
CA SER A 72 -16.14 65.43 -22.59
C SER A 72 -16.61 66.09 -23.88
N VAL A 73 -17.06 65.31 -24.87
CA VAL A 73 -17.65 65.83 -26.11
C VAL A 73 -18.92 66.62 -25.83
N ILE A 74 -19.83 66.10 -25.00
CA ILE A 74 -21.07 66.79 -24.62
C ILE A 74 -20.76 68.12 -23.91
N VAL A 75 -19.85 68.11 -22.93
CA VAL A 75 -19.44 69.31 -22.18
C VAL A 75 -18.79 70.33 -23.10
N LEU A 76 -17.91 69.90 -24.02
CA LEU A 76 -17.25 70.78 -24.98
C LEU A 76 -18.27 71.43 -25.93
N VAL A 77 -19.21 70.65 -26.47
CA VAL A 77 -20.28 71.17 -27.34
C VAL A 77 -21.20 72.11 -26.57
N PHE A 78 -21.62 71.75 -25.35
CA PHE A 78 -22.44 72.60 -24.48
C PHE A 78 -21.74 73.92 -24.14
N TYR A 79 -20.45 73.86 -23.81
CA TYR A 79 -19.64 75.04 -23.53
C TYR A 79 -19.50 75.94 -24.76
N GLN A 80 -19.18 75.37 -25.93
CA GLN A 80 -18.98 76.14 -27.16
C GLN A 80 -20.29 76.76 -27.70
N THR A 81 -21.41 76.07 -27.57
CA THR A 81 -22.68 76.50 -28.17
C THR A 81 -23.56 77.32 -27.21
N LEU A 82 -23.55 77.02 -25.92
CA LEU A 82 -24.40 77.69 -24.93
C LEU A 82 -23.60 78.69 -24.09
N ILE A 83 -22.61 78.24 -23.31
CA ILE A 83 -21.91 79.06 -22.31
C ILE A 83 -21.09 80.16 -22.97
N ARG A 84 -20.21 79.79 -23.91
CA ARG A 84 -19.34 80.73 -24.62
C ARG A 84 -20.14 81.81 -25.34
N GLN A 85 -21.26 81.45 -25.96
CA GLN A 85 -22.10 82.42 -26.68
C GLN A 85 -22.93 83.28 -25.72
N MET A 86 -23.37 82.74 -24.59
CA MET A 86 -24.09 83.50 -23.56
C MET A 86 -23.21 84.52 -22.83
N LEU A 87 -21.91 84.22 -22.67
CA LEU A 87 -20.92 85.11 -22.06
C LEU A 87 -20.47 86.26 -22.98
N VAL A 88 -20.85 86.26 -24.27
CA VAL A 88 -20.56 87.38 -25.18
C VAL A 88 -21.33 88.63 -24.73
N LYS A 89 -20.60 89.71 -24.42
CA LYS A 89 -21.18 91.00 -24.02
C LYS A 89 -21.81 91.71 -25.22
N LEU A 90 -23.14 91.63 -25.35
CA LEU A 90 -23.92 92.38 -26.36
C LEU A 90 -24.09 93.85 -25.94
N ARG A 91 -23.05 94.66 -26.16
CA ARG A 91 -23.07 96.11 -25.91
C ARG A 91 -24.15 96.80 -26.76
N ARG A 92 -24.74 97.88 -26.23
CA ARG A 92 -25.84 98.60 -26.89
C ARG A 92 -25.43 99.12 -28.27
N ARG A 93 -24.21 99.66 -28.39
CA ARG A 93 -23.59 100.06 -29.68
C ARG A 93 -23.57 98.96 -30.74
N ALA A 94 -23.22 97.72 -30.38
CA ALA A 94 -23.16 96.61 -31.31
C ALA A 94 -24.56 96.17 -31.81
N LEU A 95 -25.58 96.27 -30.94
CA LEU A 95 -26.97 95.98 -31.30
C LEU A 95 -27.56 97.08 -32.21
N ALA A 96 -27.23 98.35 -31.94
CA ALA A 96 -27.61 99.47 -32.79
C ALA A 96 -27.01 99.35 -34.20
N LEU A 97 -25.71 99.03 -34.28
CA LEU A 97 -24.99 98.84 -35.54
C LEU A 97 -25.53 97.63 -36.34
N LEU A 98 -25.94 96.56 -35.65
CA LEU A 98 -26.57 95.39 -36.28
C LEU A 98 -27.97 95.73 -36.83
N LEU A 99 -28.75 96.55 -36.12
CA LEU A 99 -30.06 96.99 -36.59
C LEU A 99 -29.94 97.91 -37.80
N GLU A 100 -29.00 98.87 -37.79
CA GLU A 100 -28.74 99.78 -38.92
C GLU A 100 -28.19 99.06 -40.16
N ARG A 101 -27.30 98.07 -39.98
CA ARG A 101 -26.82 97.25 -41.10
C ARG A 101 -27.95 96.45 -41.78
N THR A 102 -29.01 96.13 -41.03
CA THR A 102 -30.15 95.37 -41.53
C THR A 102 -31.26 96.27 -42.08
N PHE A 103 -31.39 97.49 -41.55
CA PHE A 103 -32.37 98.50 -41.95
C PHE A 103 -31.67 99.82 -42.31
N PRO A 104 -31.28 100.01 -43.59
CA PRO A 104 -30.60 101.22 -44.05
C PRO A 104 -31.40 102.52 -43.82
N GLU A 105 -32.71 102.42 -43.62
CA GLU A 105 -33.65 103.53 -43.38
C GLU A 105 -33.30 104.37 -42.14
N LEU A 106 -32.51 103.83 -41.21
CA LEU A 106 -32.09 104.50 -39.98
C LEU A 106 -30.95 105.53 -40.18
N ASN A 107 -30.22 105.51 -41.31
CA ASN A 107 -29.21 106.51 -41.71
C ASN A 107 -28.28 107.01 -40.58
N ASP A 108 -27.59 106.11 -39.88
CA ASP A 108 -26.67 106.37 -38.74
C ASP A 108 -27.29 107.11 -37.53
N ARG A 109 -28.60 107.31 -37.49
CA ARG A 109 -29.27 108.06 -36.41
C ARG A 109 -29.32 107.26 -35.12
N LEU A 110 -29.47 105.93 -35.18
CA LEU A 110 -29.63 105.07 -34.01
C LEU A 110 -28.28 104.84 -33.31
N ILE A 111 -27.21 104.59 -34.05
CA ILE A 111 -25.85 104.48 -33.49
C ILE A 111 -25.40 105.80 -32.88
N THR A 112 -25.71 106.93 -33.53
CA THR A 112 -25.37 108.26 -33.02
C THR A 112 -26.09 108.55 -31.71
N VAL A 113 -27.37 108.22 -31.59
CA VAL A 113 -28.15 108.37 -30.33
C VAL A 113 -27.61 107.47 -29.22
N VAL A 114 -27.22 106.22 -29.52
CA VAL A 114 -26.67 105.29 -28.53
C VAL A 114 -25.25 105.68 -28.09
N GLU A 115 -24.39 106.15 -29.01
CA GLU A 115 -23.06 106.65 -28.68
C GLU A 115 -23.10 107.95 -27.87
N LEU A 116 -24.01 108.87 -28.21
CA LEU A 116 -24.23 110.10 -27.45
C LEU A 116 -24.74 109.77 -26.04
N GLY A 117 -25.69 108.85 -25.91
CA GLY A 117 -26.20 108.39 -24.62
C GLY A 117 -25.15 107.66 -23.76
N GLU A 118 -24.29 106.81 -24.34
CA GLU A 118 -23.19 106.16 -23.62
C GLU A 118 -22.11 107.18 -23.18
N LYS A 119 -21.74 108.14 -24.04
CA LYS A 119 -20.74 109.19 -23.73
C LYS A 119 -21.24 110.16 -22.65
N GLU A 120 -22.52 110.49 -22.65
CA GLU A 120 -23.12 111.44 -21.71
C GLU A 120 -23.28 110.86 -20.30
N ILE A 121 -23.50 109.54 -20.20
CA ILE A 121 -23.44 108.80 -18.92
C ILE A 121 -22.00 108.71 -18.40
N ALA A 122 -21.00 108.62 -19.29
CA ALA A 122 -19.58 108.50 -18.91
C ALA A 122 -18.93 109.85 -18.55
N GLN A 123 -19.29 110.94 -19.25
CA GLN A 123 -18.83 112.30 -19.01
C GLN A 123 -19.93 113.31 -19.44
N PRO A 124 -20.57 114.04 -18.50
CA PRO A 124 -21.54 115.07 -18.84
C PRO A 124 -20.81 116.26 -19.49
N ALA A 125 -20.98 116.42 -20.81
CA ALA A 125 -20.42 117.55 -21.54
C ALA A 125 -21.37 118.76 -21.51
N ASN A 126 -20.86 119.95 -21.19
CA ASN A 126 -21.60 121.21 -21.32
C ASN A 126 -21.79 121.57 -22.81
N ARG A 127 -22.89 121.12 -23.41
CA ARG A 127 -23.25 121.40 -24.81
C ARG A 127 -24.09 122.68 -24.91
N GLY A 128 -23.84 123.51 -25.93
CA GLY A 128 -24.59 124.74 -26.20
C GLY A 128 -26.05 124.48 -26.63
N ALA A 129 -26.93 125.48 -26.45
CA ALA A 129 -28.38 125.36 -26.65
C ALA A 129 -28.81 124.88 -28.05
N LEU A 130 -28.06 125.24 -29.10
CA LEU A 130 -28.33 124.81 -30.49
C LEU A 130 -28.01 123.32 -30.71
N SER A 131 -26.91 122.84 -30.13
CA SER A 131 -26.51 121.43 -30.18
C SER A 131 -27.52 120.53 -29.46
N ASN A 132 -28.08 121.00 -28.34
CA ASN A 132 -29.12 120.27 -27.61
C ASN A 132 -30.41 120.10 -28.42
N LYS A 133 -30.85 121.11 -29.16
CA LYS A 133 -32.03 120.99 -30.04
C LYS A 133 -31.80 120.03 -31.21
N MET A 134 -30.60 120.01 -31.80
CA MET A 134 -30.25 119.05 -32.86
C MET A 134 -30.20 117.62 -32.33
N VAL A 135 -29.57 117.39 -31.16
CA VAL A 135 -29.52 116.07 -30.51
C VAL A 135 -30.93 115.58 -30.18
N GLN A 136 -31.78 116.45 -29.63
CA GLN A 136 -33.17 116.11 -29.29
C GLN A 136 -34.00 115.75 -30.54
N LYS A 137 -33.82 116.50 -31.64
CA LYS A 137 -34.48 116.19 -32.92
C LYS A 137 -34.00 114.84 -33.51
N THR A 138 -32.72 114.51 -33.39
CA THR A 138 -32.17 113.21 -33.81
C THR A 138 -32.69 112.07 -32.94
N ILE A 139 -32.87 112.29 -31.64
CA ILE A 139 -33.48 111.33 -30.71
C ILE A 139 -34.95 111.07 -31.07
N ASP A 140 -35.73 112.11 -31.32
CA ASP A 140 -37.15 112.01 -31.68
C ASP A 140 -37.35 111.34 -33.04
N ASP A 141 -36.54 111.69 -34.05
CA ASP A 141 -36.61 111.08 -35.37
C ASP A 141 -36.13 109.61 -35.34
N ALA A 142 -35.12 109.28 -34.53
CA ALA A 142 -34.71 107.89 -34.32
C ALA A 142 -35.79 107.08 -33.60
N GLY A 143 -36.45 107.63 -32.58
CA GLY A 143 -37.56 106.97 -31.87
C GLY A 143 -38.72 106.62 -32.79
N ARG A 144 -39.16 107.57 -33.63
CA ARG A 144 -40.27 107.36 -34.59
C ARG A 144 -39.96 106.31 -35.65
N LEU A 145 -38.74 106.30 -36.17
CA LEU A 145 -38.32 105.33 -37.18
C LEU A 145 -38.17 103.93 -36.59
N VAL A 146 -37.76 103.82 -35.34
CA VAL A 146 -37.58 102.54 -34.64
C VAL A 146 -38.92 101.86 -34.33
N ASP A 147 -39.99 102.61 -34.06
CA ASP A 147 -41.34 102.06 -33.79
C ASP A 147 -41.97 101.39 -35.02
N SER A 148 -41.58 101.78 -36.24
CA SER A 148 -42.06 101.17 -37.48
C SER A 148 -41.31 99.91 -37.93
N LEU A 149 -40.25 99.49 -37.21
CA LEU A 149 -39.40 98.38 -37.65
C LEU A 149 -39.87 97.00 -37.16
N GLU A 150 -40.03 96.09 -38.12
CA GLU A 150 -40.24 94.66 -37.85
C GLU A 150 -38.92 93.98 -37.47
N THR A 151 -38.61 93.94 -36.16
CA THR A 151 -37.39 93.32 -35.60
C THR A 151 -37.15 91.84 -35.95
N SER A 152 -38.11 91.16 -36.56
CA SER A 152 -38.03 89.75 -36.99
C SER A 152 -37.14 89.54 -38.22
N ARG A 153 -37.00 90.52 -39.13
CA ARG A 153 -36.16 90.41 -40.35
C ARG A 153 -34.66 90.29 -40.07
N VAL A 154 -34.23 90.59 -38.85
CA VAL A 154 -32.84 90.45 -38.39
C VAL A 154 -32.44 88.99 -38.20
N PHE A 155 -33.40 88.08 -38.04
CA PHE A 155 -33.15 86.68 -37.72
C PHE A 155 -33.24 85.78 -38.95
N ASN A 156 -32.13 85.13 -39.30
CA ASN A 156 -32.15 84.02 -40.26
C ASN A 156 -32.53 82.71 -39.54
N PHE A 157 -33.81 82.31 -39.64
CA PHE A 157 -34.32 81.10 -38.98
C PHE A 157 -33.92 79.77 -39.66
N GLY A 158 -33.29 79.79 -40.84
CA GLY A 158 -32.89 78.59 -41.59
C GLY A 158 -32.03 77.62 -40.76
N PRO A 159 -30.87 78.04 -40.22
CA PRO A 159 -30.02 77.19 -39.39
C PRO A 159 -30.66 76.72 -38.07
N LEU A 160 -31.64 77.47 -37.55
CA LEU A 160 -32.41 77.06 -36.38
C LEU A 160 -33.41 75.97 -36.74
N ARG A 161 -34.12 76.10 -37.87
CA ARG A 161 -35.07 75.08 -38.35
C ARG A 161 -34.36 73.75 -38.61
N THR A 162 -33.19 73.76 -39.25
CA THR A 162 -32.43 72.52 -39.48
C THR A 162 -31.97 71.88 -38.17
N ALA A 163 -31.48 72.66 -37.20
CA ALA A 163 -31.10 72.16 -35.88
C ALA A 163 -32.30 71.57 -35.11
N ILE A 164 -33.47 72.23 -35.16
CA ILE A 164 -34.70 71.73 -34.53
C ILE A 164 -35.20 70.47 -35.22
N VAL A 165 -35.16 70.40 -36.56
CA VAL A 165 -35.55 69.20 -37.31
C VAL A 165 -34.64 68.03 -36.95
N LEU A 166 -33.32 68.22 -36.96
CA LEU A 166 -32.37 67.18 -36.56
C LEU A 166 -32.57 66.72 -35.11
N ALA A 167 -32.77 67.67 -34.18
CA ALA A 167 -33.06 67.36 -32.79
C ALA A 167 -34.39 66.60 -32.65
N SER A 168 -35.41 66.96 -33.41
CA SER A 168 -36.71 66.26 -33.39
C SER A 168 -36.59 64.83 -33.93
N ILE A 169 -35.85 64.62 -35.02
CA ILE A 169 -35.57 63.28 -35.57
C ILE A 169 -34.79 62.45 -34.54
N ALA A 170 -33.77 63.04 -33.91
CA ALA A 170 -32.97 62.39 -32.87
C ALA A 170 -33.81 61.98 -31.65
N VAL A 171 -34.69 62.86 -31.16
CA VAL A 171 -35.58 62.57 -30.04
C VAL A 171 -36.61 61.51 -30.42
N VAL A 172 -37.23 61.60 -31.61
CA VAL A 172 -38.17 60.59 -32.10
C VAL A 172 -37.48 59.23 -32.22
N SER A 173 -36.26 59.18 -32.72
CA SER A 173 -35.46 57.95 -32.82
C SER A 173 -35.20 57.32 -31.44
N LEU A 174 -34.82 58.12 -30.44
CA LEU A 174 -34.60 57.64 -29.08
C LEU A 174 -35.90 57.14 -28.44
N VAL A 175 -37.00 57.89 -28.56
CA VAL A 175 -38.31 57.55 -28.01
C VAL A 175 -38.90 56.31 -28.69
N ALA A 176 -38.79 56.21 -30.02
CA ALA A 176 -39.24 55.05 -30.78
C ALA A 176 -38.50 53.78 -30.35
N THR A 177 -37.20 53.87 -30.11
CA THR A 177 -36.38 52.73 -29.64
C THR A 177 -36.75 52.34 -28.21
N ALA A 178 -36.94 53.33 -27.32
CA ALA A 178 -37.37 53.08 -25.94
C ALA A 178 -38.76 52.42 -25.88
N ALA A 179 -39.66 52.76 -26.80
CA ALA A 179 -41.00 52.17 -26.89
C ALA A 179 -40.99 50.78 -27.56
N ALA A 180 -40.24 50.60 -28.65
CA ALA A 180 -40.19 49.35 -29.40
C ALA A 180 -39.42 48.24 -28.67
N SER A 181 -38.36 48.59 -27.94
CA SER A 181 -37.54 47.62 -27.21
C SER A 181 -37.11 48.16 -25.82
N PRO A 182 -38.01 48.07 -24.81
CA PRO A 182 -37.69 48.46 -23.43
C PRO A 182 -36.42 47.78 -22.89
N GLY A 183 -36.16 46.55 -23.34
CA GLY A 183 -34.95 45.79 -23.02
C GLY A 183 -33.66 46.45 -23.49
N THR A 184 -33.64 47.07 -24.67
CA THR A 184 -32.45 47.75 -25.22
C THR A 184 -32.09 49.00 -24.42
N MET A 185 -33.09 49.77 -23.98
CA MET A 185 -32.86 50.95 -23.15
C MET A 185 -32.38 50.54 -21.75
N SER A 186 -32.99 49.50 -21.16
CA SER A 186 -32.52 48.91 -19.90
C SER A 186 -31.07 48.42 -20.01
N HIS A 187 -30.74 47.74 -21.10
CA HIS A 187 -29.40 47.25 -21.40
C HIS A 187 -28.37 48.40 -21.47
N TRP A 188 -28.60 49.41 -22.30
CA TRP A 188 -27.71 50.58 -22.40
C TRP A 188 -27.55 51.30 -21.05
N SER A 189 -28.63 51.42 -20.28
CA SER A 189 -28.57 52.01 -18.94
C SER A 189 -27.75 51.19 -17.94
N LYS A 190 -27.86 49.86 -17.97
CA LYS A 190 -27.04 48.97 -17.13
C LYS A 190 -25.57 49.01 -17.56
N ALA A 191 -25.32 49.06 -18.87
CA ALA A 191 -23.99 49.08 -19.47
C ALA A 191 -23.21 50.36 -19.15
N TYR A 192 -23.80 51.53 -19.41
CA TYR A 192 -23.11 52.82 -19.38
C TYR A 192 -23.48 53.69 -18.18
N LEU A 193 -24.74 53.71 -17.71
CA LEU A 193 -25.12 54.54 -16.55
C LEU A 193 -24.78 53.85 -15.21
N LYS A 194 -25.08 52.55 -15.09
CA LYS A 194 -24.86 51.80 -13.85
C LYS A 194 -23.49 51.10 -13.78
N LEU A 195 -22.76 51.01 -14.89
CA LEU A 195 -21.51 50.25 -15.00
C LEU A 195 -21.62 48.82 -14.43
N ALA A 196 -22.78 48.18 -14.62
CA ALA A 196 -23.01 46.83 -14.10
C ALA A 196 -21.96 45.85 -14.65
N GLU A 197 -21.54 44.90 -13.80
CA GLU A 197 -20.56 43.86 -14.18
C GLU A 197 -21.12 42.93 -15.24
N GLU A 198 -22.42 42.67 -15.16
CA GLU A 198 -23.18 41.83 -16.07
C GLU A 198 -24.40 42.66 -16.50
N TYR A 199 -24.47 43.00 -17.79
CA TYR A 199 -25.49 43.92 -18.32
C TYR A 199 -26.21 43.36 -19.55
N TRP A 200 -25.69 42.29 -20.16
CA TRP A 200 -26.44 41.46 -21.09
C TRP A 200 -27.29 40.46 -20.33
N ASP A 201 -28.62 40.49 -20.53
CA ASP A 201 -29.50 39.43 -20.04
C ASP A 201 -29.46 38.25 -21.02
N ARG A 202 -28.49 37.37 -20.81
CA ARG A 202 -28.27 36.18 -21.66
C ARG A 202 -29.45 35.23 -21.57
N LYS A 203 -29.88 34.66 -22.68
CA LYS A 203 -30.93 33.64 -22.72
C LYS A 203 -30.41 32.30 -22.21
N ASN A 204 -29.15 31.99 -22.50
CA ASN A 204 -28.49 30.77 -22.04
C ASN A 204 -27.63 31.07 -20.80
N GLY A 205 -27.69 30.16 -19.83
CA GLY A 205 -26.83 30.15 -18.65
C GLY A 205 -26.41 28.73 -18.37
N LEU A 206 -25.10 28.48 -18.24
CA LEU A 206 -24.56 27.16 -17.96
C LEU A 206 -23.78 27.20 -16.64
N GLU A 207 -24.08 26.25 -15.77
CA GLU A 207 -23.35 25.90 -14.58
C GLU A 207 -22.44 24.71 -14.89
N ILE A 208 -21.16 24.81 -14.53
CA ILE A 208 -20.15 23.81 -14.88
C ILE A 208 -19.86 22.98 -13.63
N VAL A 209 -20.01 21.67 -13.76
CA VAL A 209 -19.70 20.71 -12.70
C VAL A 209 -18.86 19.58 -13.29
N SER A 210 -17.94 19.03 -12.51
CA SER A 210 -17.16 17.87 -12.94
C SER A 210 -17.73 16.59 -12.36
N ILE A 211 -17.61 15.50 -13.10
CA ILE A 211 -17.80 14.15 -12.59
C ILE A 211 -16.43 13.48 -12.56
N THR A 212 -16.05 13.01 -11.38
CA THR A 212 -14.82 12.24 -11.20
C THR A 212 -15.14 10.78 -10.93
N GLN A 213 -14.40 9.89 -11.58
CA GLN A 213 -14.41 8.47 -11.28
C GLN A 213 -13.55 8.16 -10.05
N PRO A 214 -13.85 7.08 -9.30
CA PRO A 214 -14.93 6.10 -9.48
C PRO A 214 -16.25 6.53 -8.83
N GLY A 215 -17.38 6.04 -9.38
CA GLY A 215 -18.72 6.23 -8.80
C GLY A 215 -19.45 7.51 -9.21
N ASP A 216 -19.05 8.13 -10.34
CA ASP A 216 -19.65 9.33 -10.91
C ASP A 216 -19.95 10.43 -9.87
N ARG A 217 -18.97 10.69 -8.98
CA ARG A 217 -19.12 11.72 -7.94
C ARG A 217 -19.09 13.10 -8.57
N VAL A 218 -20.12 13.89 -8.28
CA VAL A 218 -20.26 15.26 -8.75
C VAL A 218 -19.39 16.19 -7.88
N ARG A 219 -18.38 16.82 -8.47
CA ARG A 219 -17.48 17.78 -7.81
C ARG A 219 -17.62 19.17 -8.41
N GLU A 220 -17.91 20.14 -7.54
CA GLU A 220 -18.01 21.55 -7.89
C GLU A 220 -16.63 22.22 -7.95
N PHE A 221 -16.49 23.21 -8.83
CA PHE A 221 -15.25 23.96 -8.98
C PHE A 221 -15.12 25.01 -7.89
N GLN A 222 -14.10 24.93 -7.05
CA GLN A 222 -13.80 25.95 -6.05
C GLN A 222 -13.01 27.08 -6.70
N LYS A 223 -13.59 28.30 -6.75
CA LYS A 223 -12.97 29.46 -7.43
C LYS A 223 -12.53 29.13 -8.88
N ARG A 224 -13.28 28.29 -9.60
CA ARG A 224 -12.99 27.81 -10.96
C ARG A 224 -11.73 26.94 -11.10
N ASN A 225 -11.18 26.46 -9.98
CA ASN A 225 -10.12 25.46 -9.98
C ASN A 225 -10.65 24.11 -9.46
N LEU A 226 -10.17 23.03 -10.03
CA LEU A 226 -10.45 21.66 -9.59
C LEU A 226 -9.17 20.83 -9.67
N LYS A 227 -8.83 20.16 -8.57
CA LYS A 227 -7.77 19.17 -8.58
C LYS A 227 -8.31 17.82 -9.03
N HIS A 228 -7.64 17.18 -9.98
CA HIS A 228 -8.01 15.88 -10.52
C HIS A 228 -6.81 14.94 -10.53
N ALA A 229 -7.06 13.63 -10.46
CA ALA A 229 -5.97 12.65 -10.52
C ALA A 229 -5.30 12.67 -11.90
N ALA A 230 -3.97 12.66 -11.90
CA ALA A 230 -3.20 12.52 -13.13
C ALA A 230 -3.39 11.11 -13.69
N GLY A 231 -3.66 11.02 -14.99
CA GLY A 231 -3.79 9.74 -15.71
C GLY A 231 -5.21 9.14 -15.72
N THR A 232 -6.18 9.81 -15.10
CA THR A 232 -7.58 9.35 -15.07
C THR A 232 -8.48 10.12 -16.02
N ASP A 233 -9.65 9.56 -16.31
CA ASP A 233 -10.65 10.18 -17.18
C ASP A 233 -11.38 11.31 -16.44
N LEU A 234 -11.35 12.50 -17.02
CA LEU A 234 -12.07 13.66 -16.51
C LEU A 234 -13.36 13.85 -17.30
N THR A 235 -14.50 13.83 -16.61
CA THR A 235 -15.79 14.16 -17.23
C THR A 235 -16.27 15.53 -16.78
N ILE A 236 -16.59 16.41 -17.73
CA ILE A 236 -17.10 17.76 -17.50
C ILE A 236 -18.57 17.78 -17.93
N ILE A 237 -19.44 18.32 -17.06
CA ILE A 237 -20.85 18.51 -17.31
C ILE A 237 -21.21 19.99 -17.25
N ALA A 238 -21.85 20.48 -18.31
CA ALA A 238 -22.51 21.78 -18.32
C ALA A 238 -24.01 21.58 -18.12
N ARG A 239 -24.55 22.08 -17.01
CA ARG A 239 -25.98 22.06 -16.66
C ARG A 239 -26.59 23.44 -16.92
N VAL A 240 -27.79 23.49 -17.50
CA VAL A 240 -28.50 24.74 -17.70
C VAL A 240 -28.96 25.32 -16.36
N GLN A 241 -28.67 26.59 -16.12
CA GLN A 241 -29.06 27.31 -14.90
C GLN A 241 -30.59 27.46 -14.82
N GLU A 242 -31.13 27.40 -13.60
CA GLU A 242 -32.56 27.53 -13.35
C GLU A 242 -33.11 28.87 -13.91
N GLY A 243 -34.18 28.80 -14.71
CA GLY A 243 -34.78 29.97 -15.37
C GLY A 243 -34.14 30.40 -16.70
N LYS A 244 -33.12 29.70 -17.20
CA LYS A 244 -32.50 29.95 -18.52
C LYS A 244 -32.86 28.86 -19.54
N THR A 245 -32.78 29.20 -20.83
CA THR A 245 -33.08 28.26 -21.92
C THR A 245 -31.87 27.41 -22.29
N ALA A 246 -32.08 26.13 -22.57
CA ALA A 246 -31.01 25.23 -23.02
C ALA A 246 -30.51 25.63 -24.43
N PRO A 247 -29.19 25.75 -24.65
CA PRO A 247 -28.64 25.98 -25.98
C PRO A 247 -28.72 24.72 -26.85
N ASP A 248 -28.78 24.87 -28.18
CA ASP A 248 -28.85 23.73 -29.11
C ASP A 248 -27.56 22.89 -29.10
N GLN A 249 -26.41 23.55 -28.98
CA GLN A 249 -25.09 22.93 -28.91
C GLN A 249 -24.20 23.67 -27.92
N VAL A 250 -23.38 22.91 -27.21
CA VAL A 250 -22.36 23.42 -26.31
C VAL A 250 -20.99 22.95 -26.80
N MET A 251 -20.06 23.87 -26.95
CA MET A 251 -18.69 23.61 -27.36
C MET A 251 -17.75 23.85 -26.19
N ILE A 252 -16.84 22.90 -25.96
CA ILE A 252 -15.73 23.03 -25.02
C ILE A 252 -14.45 23.30 -25.81
N SER A 253 -13.73 24.35 -25.43
CA SER A 253 -12.39 24.65 -25.93
C SER A 253 -11.40 24.51 -24.80
N TYR A 254 -10.37 23.69 -24.96
CA TYR A 254 -9.38 23.47 -23.92
C TYR A 254 -7.95 23.62 -24.43
N ARG A 255 -7.04 23.91 -23.51
CA ARG A 255 -5.60 24.05 -23.72
C ARG A 255 -4.85 23.41 -22.57
N THR A 256 -3.93 22.50 -22.86
CA THR A 256 -3.01 21.93 -21.88
C THR A 256 -1.78 22.81 -21.69
N LYS A 257 -1.06 22.58 -20.59
CA LYS A 257 0.25 23.21 -20.31
C LYS A 257 1.30 22.91 -21.39
N THR A 258 1.22 21.74 -22.01
CA THR A 258 2.04 21.27 -23.14
C THR A 258 1.63 21.87 -24.50
N ASP A 259 0.76 22.89 -24.51
CA ASP A 259 0.22 23.60 -25.67
C ASP A 259 -0.66 22.77 -26.63
N ALA A 260 -1.14 21.59 -26.20
CA ALA A 260 -2.17 20.88 -26.94
C ALA A 260 -3.49 21.66 -26.83
N ARG A 261 -4.12 21.95 -27.97
CA ARG A 261 -5.40 22.67 -28.04
C ARG A 261 -6.45 21.79 -28.68
N GLY A 262 -7.63 21.74 -28.06
CA GLY A 262 -8.78 21.01 -28.58
C GLY A 262 -10.03 21.87 -28.56
N LYS A 263 -10.88 21.65 -29.56
CA LYS A 263 -12.26 22.14 -29.56
C LYS A 263 -13.17 20.97 -29.88
N ALA A 264 -14.17 20.75 -29.04
CA ALA A 264 -15.10 19.65 -29.20
C ALA A 264 -16.52 20.08 -28.86
N VAL A 265 -17.50 19.44 -29.51
CA VAL A 265 -18.91 19.59 -29.14
C VAL A 265 -19.20 18.63 -27.99
N MET A 266 -19.84 19.13 -26.94
CA MET A 266 -20.27 18.32 -25.81
C MET A 266 -21.49 17.49 -26.20
N ALA A 267 -21.53 16.22 -25.80
CA ALA A 267 -22.66 15.33 -26.07
C ALA A 267 -23.85 15.66 -25.15
N PRO A 268 -25.10 15.66 -25.63
CA PRO A 268 -26.26 15.83 -24.77
C PRO A 268 -26.40 14.66 -23.79
N ALA A 269 -26.60 14.94 -22.50
CA ALA A 269 -26.61 13.99 -21.40
C ALA A 269 -27.86 14.09 -20.50
N GLY A 270 -29.00 14.47 -21.09
CA GLY A 270 -30.29 14.66 -20.41
C GLY A 270 -30.95 15.99 -20.77
N GLN A 271 -32.09 16.31 -20.13
CA GLN A 271 -32.73 17.60 -20.32
C GLN A 271 -31.83 18.73 -19.78
N GLY A 272 -31.29 19.55 -20.67
CA GLY A 272 -30.45 20.69 -20.30
C GLY A 272 -29.09 20.32 -19.70
N GLN A 273 -28.54 19.13 -20.01
CA GLN A 273 -27.21 18.72 -19.58
C GLN A 273 -26.35 18.32 -20.78
N PHE A 274 -25.10 18.73 -20.77
CA PHE A 274 -24.12 18.40 -21.81
C PHE A 274 -22.86 17.83 -21.15
N ARG A 275 -22.33 16.73 -21.69
CA ARG A 275 -21.19 15.98 -21.14
C ARG A 275 -20.05 15.92 -22.15
N TYR A 276 -18.83 16.07 -21.65
CA TYR A 276 -17.62 15.79 -22.42
C TYR A 276 -16.59 15.11 -21.52
N THR A 277 -15.98 14.05 -22.03
CA THR A 277 -14.98 13.28 -21.28
C THR A 277 -13.63 13.40 -21.97
N ILE A 278 -12.62 13.83 -21.21
CA ILE A 278 -11.22 13.85 -21.61
C ILE A 278 -10.58 12.61 -21.02
N GLY A 279 -10.17 11.69 -21.89
CA GLY A 279 -9.52 10.46 -21.46
C GLY A 279 -8.07 10.70 -21.01
N ASN A 280 -7.65 10.02 -19.95
CA ASN A 280 -6.28 9.96 -19.46
C ASN A 280 -5.61 11.35 -19.36
N LEU A 281 -6.14 12.22 -18.50
CA LEU A 281 -5.64 13.59 -18.34
C LEU A 281 -4.34 13.59 -17.53
N VAL A 282 -3.19 13.85 -18.18
CA VAL A 282 -1.87 13.89 -17.52
C VAL A 282 -1.47 15.28 -17.08
N ASP A 283 -1.67 16.29 -17.93
CA ASP A 283 -1.22 17.66 -17.70
C ASP A 283 -2.35 18.57 -17.18
N ASP A 284 -1.95 19.65 -16.48
CA ASP A 284 -2.84 20.77 -16.17
C ASP A 284 -3.57 21.27 -17.42
N LEU A 285 -4.87 21.52 -17.29
CA LEU A 285 -5.76 21.86 -18.39
C LEU A 285 -6.60 23.09 -18.06
N GLN A 286 -6.65 24.03 -19.00
CA GLN A 286 -7.56 25.17 -18.95
C GLN A 286 -8.64 25.01 -20.01
N PHE A 287 -9.89 25.28 -19.67
CA PHE A 287 -10.99 25.17 -20.62
C PHE A 287 -12.02 26.29 -20.49
N THR A 288 -12.63 26.61 -21.63
CA THR A 288 -13.77 27.53 -21.75
C THR A 288 -14.94 26.81 -22.42
N ILE A 289 -16.15 27.20 -22.04
CA ILE A 289 -17.38 26.63 -22.59
C ILE A 289 -18.16 27.74 -23.29
N THR A 290 -18.66 27.44 -24.48
CA THR A 290 -19.49 28.33 -25.29
C THR A 290 -20.75 27.60 -25.71
N GLY A 291 -21.93 28.18 -25.45
CA GLY A 291 -23.21 27.62 -25.84
C GLY A 291 -24.24 28.73 -26.07
N GLY A 292 -24.76 28.84 -27.30
CA GLY A 292 -25.70 29.91 -27.66
C GLY A 292 -25.11 31.31 -27.47
N ASP A 293 -25.70 32.10 -26.57
CA ASP A 293 -25.21 33.43 -26.16
C ASP A 293 -24.36 33.43 -24.87
N PHE A 294 -24.09 32.24 -24.31
CA PHE A 294 -23.24 32.06 -23.15
C PHE A 294 -21.81 31.72 -23.55
N THR A 295 -20.84 32.46 -23.00
CA THR A 295 -19.41 32.13 -23.05
C THR A 295 -18.80 32.36 -21.68
N THR A 296 -17.93 31.44 -21.24
CA THR A 296 -17.12 31.62 -20.04
C THR A 296 -16.11 32.74 -20.25
N VAL A 297 -16.10 33.74 -19.35
CA VAL A 297 -15.21 34.92 -19.43
C VAL A 297 -13.76 34.56 -19.09
N GLU A 298 -13.55 33.83 -17.99
CA GLU A 298 -12.21 33.35 -17.60
C GLU A 298 -12.23 31.82 -17.59
N PRO A 299 -11.16 31.16 -18.09
CA PRO A 299 -11.11 29.72 -18.20
C PRO A 299 -11.18 29.04 -16.83
N TYR A 300 -11.85 27.90 -16.79
CA TYR A 300 -11.72 26.95 -15.68
C TYR A 300 -10.35 26.28 -15.77
N THR A 301 -9.72 26.08 -14.62
CA THR A 301 -8.43 25.40 -14.52
C THR A 301 -8.62 24.06 -13.82
N ILE A 302 -8.00 23.02 -14.37
CA ILE A 302 -7.86 21.71 -13.74
C ILE A 302 -6.38 21.52 -13.46
N THR A 303 -6.04 21.29 -12.20
CA THR A 303 -4.68 20.95 -11.76
C THR A 303 -4.59 19.44 -11.62
N THR A 304 -3.64 18.82 -12.31
CA THR A 304 -3.41 17.38 -12.17
C THR A 304 -2.53 17.11 -10.95
N VAL A 305 -2.97 16.19 -10.10
CA VAL A 305 -2.30 15.80 -8.85
C VAL A 305 -2.12 14.28 -8.88
N PRO A 306 -0.99 13.72 -8.42
CA PRO A 306 -0.84 12.27 -8.32
C PRO A 306 -1.90 11.64 -7.40
N GLU A 307 -2.31 10.41 -7.70
CA GLU A 307 -3.17 9.62 -6.81
C GLU A 307 -2.50 9.38 -5.44
N PRO A 308 -3.26 9.31 -4.33
CA PRO A 308 -2.71 8.96 -3.02
C PRO A 308 -2.14 7.55 -3.05
N SER A 309 -0.89 7.40 -2.62
CA SER A 309 -0.19 6.12 -2.52
C SER A 309 0.50 5.99 -1.16
N ILE A 310 0.92 4.77 -0.82
CA ILE A 310 1.70 4.48 0.38
C ILE A 310 3.18 4.47 -0.01
N ILE A 311 3.98 5.27 0.68
CA ILE A 311 5.44 5.40 0.51
C ILE A 311 6.15 4.24 1.21
N SER A 312 5.76 3.98 2.46
CA SER A 312 6.34 2.96 3.31
C SER A 312 5.26 2.36 4.20
N MET A 313 5.44 1.09 4.55
CA MET A 313 4.58 0.38 5.47
C MET A 313 5.46 -0.41 6.43
N LEU A 314 5.18 -0.25 7.72
CA LEU A 314 5.89 -0.85 8.83
C LEU A 314 4.87 -1.57 9.70
N ALA A 315 5.21 -2.77 10.19
CA ALA A 315 4.45 -3.44 11.22
C ALA A 315 5.27 -3.41 12.50
N ASN A 316 4.74 -2.79 13.56
CA ASN A 316 5.32 -2.91 14.89
C ASN A 316 4.65 -4.08 15.60
N CYS A 317 5.32 -5.23 15.59
CA CYS A 317 4.86 -6.51 16.09
C CYS A 317 5.27 -6.70 17.56
N THR A 318 4.31 -7.15 18.35
CA THR A 318 4.51 -7.69 19.70
C THR A 318 4.19 -9.17 19.62
N PHE A 319 5.23 -9.99 19.60
CA PHE A 319 5.12 -11.43 19.46
C PHE A 319 4.63 -12.08 20.76
N PRO A 320 4.08 -13.30 20.71
CA PRO A 320 3.79 -14.07 21.92
C PRO A 320 5.02 -14.26 22.81
N GLU A 321 4.84 -14.26 24.14
CA GLU A 321 5.96 -14.38 25.09
C GLU A 321 6.78 -15.67 24.90
N TYR A 322 6.11 -16.79 24.55
CA TYR A 322 6.75 -18.09 24.37
C TYR A 322 7.78 -18.11 23.23
N THR A 323 7.62 -17.27 22.21
CA THR A 323 8.57 -17.19 21.09
C THR A 323 9.94 -16.64 21.51
N GLY A 324 10.01 -15.86 22.60
CA GLY A 324 11.24 -15.17 23.01
C GLY A 324 11.68 -14.02 22.07
N TRP A 325 11.02 -13.82 20.92
CA TRP A 325 11.42 -12.87 19.87
C TRP A 325 11.25 -11.40 20.24
N ASN A 326 10.60 -11.14 21.38
CA ASN A 326 10.50 -9.80 21.93
C ASN A 326 11.83 -9.29 22.54
N GLN A 327 12.83 -10.14 22.75
CA GLN A 327 14.14 -9.79 23.30
C GLN A 327 15.13 -9.43 22.19
N SER A 328 15.99 -8.43 22.41
CA SER A 328 16.95 -7.98 21.40
C SER A 328 17.96 -9.08 21.05
N GLY A 329 17.98 -9.49 19.77
CA GLY A 329 18.95 -10.45 19.22
C GLY A 329 18.47 -11.90 19.11
N LEU A 330 17.23 -12.22 19.52
CA LEU A 330 16.55 -13.48 19.21
C LEU A 330 15.36 -13.23 18.28
N GLY A 331 15.25 -13.98 17.18
CA GLY A 331 14.13 -13.90 16.25
C GLY A 331 14.12 -12.65 15.37
N ASP A 332 12.95 -12.37 14.78
CA ASP A 332 12.73 -11.21 13.92
C ASP A 332 12.63 -9.90 14.73
N GLU A 333 13.01 -8.79 14.10
CA GLU A 333 12.84 -7.46 14.70
C GLU A 333 11.35 -7.14 14.92
N ARG A 334 11.03 -6.47 16.02
CA ARG A 334 9.67 -5.98 16.30
C ARG A 334 9.16 -5.04 15.23
N GLU A 335 10.04 -4.22 14.65
CA GLU A 335 9.68 -3.30 13.57
C GLU A 335 10.01 -3.95 12.22
N GLN A 336 9.00 -4.48 11.54
CA GLN A 336 9.16 -5.15 10.26
C GLN A 336 8.75 -4.23 9.10
N VAL A 337 9.63 -4.08 8.10
CA VAL A 337 9.33 -3.33 6.88
C VAL A 337 8.58 -4.22 5.90
N ILE A 338 7.35 -3.84 5.54
CA ILE A 338 6.53 -4.60 4.58
C ILE A 338 6.95 -4.26 3.15
N GLY A 339 8.01 -4.90 2.65
CA GLY A 339 8.57 -4.66 1.32
C GLY A 339 7.90 -5.44 0.19
N ALA A 340 7.45 -6.68 0.44
CA ALA A 340 6.97 -7.61 -0.58
C ALA A 340 5.44 -7.69 -0.71
N ALA A 341 4.70 -6.73 -0.13
CA ALA A 341 3.25 -6.80 0.03
C ALA A 341 2.75 -8.07 0.77
N GLU A 342 3.63 -8.72 1.52
CA GLU A 342 3.35 -9.88 2.37
C GLU A 342 4.05 -9.66 3.72
N LEU A 343 3.37 -10.03 4.80
CA LEU A 343 3.90 -10.06 6.16
C LEU A 343 3.56 -11.42 6.78
N ASN A 344 4.62 -12.15 7.17
CA ASN A 344 4.52 -13.42 7.87
C ASN A 344 4.91 -13.19 9.33
N VAL A 345 4.01 -13.50 10.26
CA VAL A 345 4.29 -13.41 11.70
C VAL A 345 3.76 -14.65 12.42
N PRO A 346 4.28 -15.01 13.60
CA PRO A 346 3.70 -16.08 14.41
C PRO A 346 2.21 -15.82 14.71
N MET A 347 1.43 -16.90 14.86
CA MET A 347 0.07 -16.82 15.40
C MET A 347 0.04 -16.09 16.74
N GLU A 348 -1.10 -15.47 17.05
CA GLU A 348 -1.34 -14.72 18.30
C GLU A 348 -0.46 -13.45 18.44
N THR A 349 0.16 -12.99 17.35
CA THR A 349 0.91 -11.73 17.31
C THR A 349 -0.04 -10.53 17.28
N THR A 350 0.19 -9.59 18.20
CA THR A 350 -0.44 -8.26 18.17
C THR A 350 0.47 -7.31 17.40
N LEU A 351 -0.06 -6.58 16.42
CA LEU A 351 0.74 -5.69 15.58
C LEU A 351 0.06 -4.33 15.37
N VAL A 352 0.86 -3.30 15.12
CA VAL A 352 0.39 -1.99 14.68
C VAL A 352 0.90 -1.72 13.28
N LEU A 353 0.00 -1.78 12.29
CA LEU A 353 0.30 -1.43 10.90
C LEU A 353 0.43 0.09 10.78
N GLN A 354 1.65 0.55 10.52
CA GLN A 354 1.95 1.94 10.26
C GLN A 354 2.19 2.14 8.76
N ALA A 355 1.53 3.12 8.16
CA ALA A 355 1.73 3.46 6.75
C ALA A 355 1.92 4.97 6.58
N GLU A 356 2.83 5.35 5.70
CA GLU A 356 3.04 6.75 5.31
C GLU A 356 2.50 6.99 3.89
N SER A 357 1.67 8.01 3.72
CA SER A 357 1.07 8.37 2.44
C SER A 357 1.71 9.61 1.81
N THR A 358 1.73 9.63 0.47
CA THR A 358 2.17 10.77 -0.34
C THR A 358 1.32 12.03 -0.16
N SER A 359 0.04 11.86 0.16
CA SER A 359 -0.94 12.93 0.31
C SER A 359 -1.64 12.86 1.67
N PRO A 360 -2.09 14.00 2.23
CA PRO A 360 -2.88 14.01 3.45
C PRO A 360 -4.24 13.33 3.22
N LEU A 361 -4.52 12.30 4.03
CA LEU A 361 -5.67 11.41 3.91
C LEU A 361 -6.91 11.97 4.61
N ARG A 362 -8.06 11.80 3.96
CA ARG A 362 -9.41 12.14 4.45
C ARG A 362 -10.20 10.89 4.82
N ILE A 363 -10.20 9.89 3.95
CA ILE A 363 -10.86 8.60 4.19
C ILE A 363 -9.88 7.47 3.88
N VAL A 364 -9.77 6.51 4.78
CA VAL A 364 -9.06 5.25 4.57
C VAL A 364 -10.06 4.13 4.72
N ARG A 365 -10.18 3.27 3.71
CA ARG A 365 -11.00 2.05 3.77
C ARG A 365 -10.11 0.83 3.62
N ILE A 366 -10.28 -0.12 4.53
CA ILE A 366 -9.52 -1.37 4.55
C ILE A 366 -10.53 -2.50 4.51
N LEU A 367 -10.43 -3.30 3.47
CA LEU A 367 -11.29 -4.44 3.23
C LEU A 367 -10.47 -5.70 3.51
N GLY A 368 -10.85 -6.44 4.55
CA GLY A 368 -10.39 -7.80 4.81
C GLY A 368 -11.49 -8.80 4.48
N ARG A 369 -11.25 -10.07 4.76
CA ARG A 369 -12.20 -11.16 4.51
C ARG A 369 -13.45 -11.07 5.39
N ARG A 370 -13.27 -10.74 6.67
CA ARG A 370 -14.34 -10.72 7.69
C ARG A 370 -14.60 -9.32 8.27
N PHE A 371 -13.98 -8.29 7.71
CA PHE A 371 -14.19 -6.92 8.18
C PHE A 371 -14.03 -5.87 7.07
N GLU A 372 -14.75 -4.76 7.24
CA GLU A 372 -14.54 -3.50 6.51
C GLU A 372 -14.27 -2.40 7.55
N LEU A 373 -13.07 -1.84 7.56
CA LEU A 373 -12.72 -0.69 8.37
C LEU A 373 -12.79 0.58 7.54
N THR A 374 -13.53 1.57 7.98
CA THR A 374 -13.54 2.92 7.41
C THR A 374 -13.08 3.93 8.46
N ILE A 375 -12.00 4.63 8.18
CA ILE A 375 -11.48 5.73 8.99
C ILE A 375 -11.73 7.03 8.24
N GLU A 376 -12.49 7.96 8.82
CA GLU A 376 -12.76 9.28 8.25
C GLU A 376 -12.24 10.39 9.17
N LYS A 377 -11.45 11.30 8.60
CA LYS A 377 -11.02 12.56 9.23
C LYS A 377 -11.64 13.72 8.45
N LYS A 378 -12.66 14.36 9.04
CA LYS A 378 -13.45 15.43 8.38
C LYS A 378 -12.67 16.74 8.24
N SER A 379 -11.80 17.05 9.20
CA SER A 379 -11.00 18.27 9.21
C SER A 379 -9.65 18.03 9.88
N VAL A 380 -8.66 18.89 9.62
CA VAL A 380 -7.30 18.79 10.19
C VAL A 380 -7.32 18.78 11.72
N ASN A 381 -8.26 19.52 12.32
CA ASN A 381 -8.40 19.68 13.78
C ASN A 381 -9.43 18.74 14.44
N GLU A 382 -10.12 17.90 13.67
CA GLU A 382 -11.07 16.92 14.23
C GLU A 382 -10.40 15.56 14.40
N GLU A 383 -10.75 14.86 15.48
CA GLU A 383 -10.29 13.49 15.70
C GLU A 383 -10.85 12.55 14.61
N PRO A 384 -10.04 11.61 14.11
CA PRO A 384 -10.49 10.63 13.13
C PRO A 384 -11.55 9.71 13.75
N VAL A 385 -12.62 9.47 13.01
CA VAL A 385 -13.66 8.50 13.39
C VAL A 385 -13.41 7.20 12.62
N ALA A 386 -13.13 6.10 13.33
CA ALA A 386 -13.07 4.78 12.73
C ALA A 386 -14.32 3.96 13.03
N ILE A 387 -14.85 3.34 11.98
CA ILE A 387 -15.99 2.45 12.00
C ILE A 387 -15.54 1.11 11.42
N CYS A 388 -15.64 0.05 12.21
CA CYS A 388 -15.36 -1.32 11.78
C CYS A 388 -16.67 -2.07 11.61
N ARG A 389 -16.89 -2.66 10.43
CA ARG A 389 -18.01 -3.54 10.14
C ARG A 389 -17.51 -4.96 10.05
N TYR A 390 -17.99 -5.84 10.94
CA TYR A 390 -17.69 -7.25 10.88
C TYR A 390 -18.67 -7.95 9.94
N LEU A 391 -18.12 -8.64 8.95
CA LEU A 391 -18.81 -9.31 7.86
C LEU A 391 -18.87 -10.82 8.16
N ASP A 392 -19.95 -11.49 7.77
CA ASP A 392 -19.96 -12.95 7.71
C ASP A 392 -19.34 -13.51 6.42
N ASP A 393 -19.25 -14.83 6.30
CA ASP A 393 -18.64 -15.48 5.14
C ASP A 393 -19.39 -15.21 3.81
N LEU A 394 -20.61 -14.65 3.86
CA LEU A 394 -21.39 -14.21 2.71
C LEU A 394 -21.23 -12.71 2.41
N GLY A 395 -20.38 -12.00 3.17
CA GLY A 395 -20.14 -10.57 3.02
C GLY A 395 -21.24 -9.68 3.61
N VAL A 396 -22.13 -10.21 4.44
CA VAL A 396 -23.19 -9.44 5.08
C VAL A 396 -22.70 -8.90 6.42
N ALA A 397 -22.82 -7.58 6.62
CA ALA A 397 -22.44 -6.93 7.86
C ALA A 397 -23.35 -7.39 9.02
N ARG A 398 -22.77 -8.09 9.99
CA ARG A 398 -23.48 -8.55 11.20
C ARG A 398 -23.40 -7.56 12.35
N ARG A 399 -22.34 -6.74 12.37
CA ARG A 399 -22.07 -5.78 13.44
C ARG A 399 -21.31 -4.58 12.88
N GLU A 400 -21.68 -3.40 13.34
CA GLU A 400 -20.96 -2.15 13.08
C GLU A 400 -20.54 -1.56 14.42
N VAL A 401 -19.25 -1.28 14.59
CA VAL A 401 -18.69 -0.77 15.83
C VAL A 401 -17.88 0.48 15.55
N LYS A 402 -18.14 1.53 16.33
CA LYS A 402 -17.32 2.73 16.35
C LYS A 402 -16.19 2.50 17.34
N LEU A 403 -14.96 2.48 16.84
CA LEU A 403 -13.78 2.25 17.67
C LEU A 403 -13.47 3.56 18.47
N THR A 404 -13.12 3.45 19.76
CA THR A 404 -12.93 4.61 20.67
C THR A 404 -11.52 4.66 21.26
N GLN A 405 -10.82 5.81 21.14
CA GLN A 405 -9.36 5.94 21.26
C GLN A 405 -8.85 5.73 22.69
N LYS A 406 -8.04 4.69 22.92
CA LYS A 406 -7.30 4.44 24.17
C LYS A 406 -5.79 4.21 23.99
N PHE A 407 -5.32 4.03 22.74
CA PHE A 407 -3.91 3.84 22.40
C PHE A 407 -3.13 5.18 22.37
N SER A 408 -1.82 5.11 22.62
CA SER A 408 -0.89 6.25 22.70
C SER A 408 -0.56 6.96 21.37
N GLY A 409 -1.37 6.78 20.31
CA GLY A 409 -1.12 7.37 18.99
C GLY A 409 -2.39 7.65 18.18
N PRO A 410 -2.37 8.66 17.28
CA PRO A 410 -3.49 8.97 16.40
C PRO A 410 -3.58 7.98 15.21
N LEU A 411 -4.79 7.48 14.92
CA LEU A 411 -5.08 6.66 13.72
C LEU A 411 -4.59 7.32 12.43
N ILE A 412 -4.84 8.63 12.31
CA ILE A 412 -4.31 9.47 11.26
C ILE A 412 -3.59 10.63 11.95
N SER A 413 -2.30 10.80 11.67
CA SER A 413 -1.48 11.89 12.23
C SER A 413 -2.11 13.27 12.00
N GLU A 414 -1.70 14.28 12.78
CA GLU A 414 -2.12 15.68 12.61
C GLU A 414 -1.93 16.14 11.15
N ASP A 415 -0.78 15.81 10.55
CA ASP A 415 -0.45 16.12 9.15
C ASP A 415 -1.25 15.34 8.11
N GLY A 416 -2.05 14.35 8.53
CA GLY A 416 -2.88 13.52 7.66
C GLY A 416 -2.13 12.44 6.87
N ARG A 417 -0.80 12.34 7.01
CA ARG A 417 0.04 11.46 6.16
C ARG A 417 0.38 10.11 6.76
N LYS A 418 0.41 9.99 8.09
CA LYS A 418 0.72 8.72 8.76
C LYS A 418 -0.57 8.08 9.25
N LEU A 419 -0.70 6.79 9.00
CA LEU A 419 -1.79 5.92 9.39
C LEU A 419 -1.25 4.88 10.37
N ALA A 420 -1.95 4.60 11.47
CA ALA A 420 -1.60 3.55 12.43
C ALA A 420 -2.83 2.72 12.80
N ILE A 421 -2.80 1.42 12.54
CA ILE A 421 -3.93 0.51 12.75
C ILE A 421 -3.48 -0.69 13.59
N PRO A 422 -4.00 -0.85 14.81
CA PRO A 422 -3.78 -2.06 15.60
C PRO A 422 -4.54 -3.24 15.01
N ALA A 423 -3.90 -4.40 14.96
CA ALA A 423 -4.47 -5.66 14.53
C ALA A 423 -3.95 -6.82 15.39
N LEU A 424 -4.76 -7.85 15.54
CA LEU A 424 -4.42 -9.10 16.21
C LEU A 424 -4.59 -10.24 15.21
N ILE A 425 -3.55 -11.03 15.00
CA ILE A 425 -3.63 -12.24 14.20
C ILE A 425 -3.87 -13.41 15.14
N THR A 426 -5.01 -14.08 15.03
CA THR A 426 -5.40 -15.17 15.95
C THR A 426 -6.19 -16.26 15.24
N GLN A 427 -6.03 -17.51 15.68
CA GLN A 427 -6.84 -18.65 15.25
C GLN A 427 -7.87 -19.06 16.31
N VAL A 428 -7.90 -18.38 17.46
CA VAL A 428 -8.78 -18.71 18.57
C VAL A 428 -10.23 -18.32 18.24
N GLU A 429 -11.07 -19.32 17.98
CA GLU A 429 -12.45 -19.10 17.53
C GLU A 429 -13.30 -18.36 18.57
N SER A 430 -13.00 -18.50 19.87
CA SER A 430 -13.66 -17.71 20.92
C SER A 430 -13.36 -16.21 20.80
N THR A 431 -12.12 -15.83 20.53
CA THR A 431 -11.69 -14.45 20.30
C THR A 431 -12.36 -13.89 19.04
N ILE A 432 -12.37 -14.65 17.96
CA ILE A 432 -13.06 -14.26 16.71
C ILE A 432 -14.57 -14.07 16.97
N GLN A 433 -15.20 -14.96 17.73
CA GLN A 433 -16.62 -14.90 18.04
C GLN A 433 -16.99 -13.69 18.91
N THR A 434 -16.11 -13.29 19.86
CA THR A 434 -16.33 -12.08 20.66
C THR A 434 -16.39 -10.80 19.82
N CYS A 435 -15.73 -10.76 18.66
CA CYS A 435 -15.89 -9.65 17.71
C CYS A 435 -17.32 -9.56 17.14
N PHE A 436 -18.05 -10.66 17.06
CA PHE A 436 -19.44 -10.71 16.60
C PHE A 436 -20.47 -10.52 17.73
N ASP A 437 -20.05 -10.58 19.00
CA ASP A 437 -20.94 -10.46 20.16
C ASP A 437 -21.37 -9.01 20.43
N LYS A 438 -22.68 -8.76 20.44
CA LYS A 438 -23.27 -7.41 20.55
C LYS A 438 -23.01 -6.67 21.87
N VAL A 439 -22.47 -7.35 22.89
CA VAL A 439 -22.37 -6.83 24.27
C VAL A 439 -21.00 -6.20 24.58
N ALA A 440 -19.94 -6.56 23.85
CA ALA A 440 -18.59 -6.10 24.15
C ALA A 440 -18.33 -4.68 23.62
N GLU A 441 -17.97 -3.71 24.46
CA GLU A 441 -17.33 -2.48 23.98
C GLU A 441 -15.93 -2.83 23.46
N SER A 442 -15.67 -2.67 22.16
CA SER A 442 -14.34 -2.93 21.58
C SER A 442 -13.47 -1.68 21.62
N SER A 443 -12.29 -1.80 22.23
CA SER A 443 -11.26 -0.78 22.28
C SER A 443 -10.37 -0.84 21.03
N TYR A 444 -9.63 0.23 20.71
CA TYR A 444 -8.57 0.12 19.71
C TYR A 444 -7.42 -0.80 20.15
N ASP A 445 -7.21 -1.00 21.46
CA ASP A 445 -6.22 -1.98 21.95
C ASP A 445 -6.57 -3.42 21.52
N ASP A 446 -7.84 -3.72 21.30
CA ASP A 446 -8.27 -5.05 20.83
C ASP A 446 -7.97 -5.25 19.33
N GLY A 447 -7.66 -4.16 18.61
CA GLY A 447 -7.30 -4.18 17.20
C GLY A 447 -8.40 -4.70 16.27
N ILE A 448 -8.05 -4.79 14.99
CA ILE A 448 -8.82 -5.59 14.04
C ILE A 448 -8.35 -7.04 14.15
N VAL A 449 -9.28 -7.96 14.34
CA VAL A 449 -8.96 -9.39 14.35
C VAL A 449 -8.82 -9.89 12.92
N ILE A 450 -7.65 -10.47 12.67
CA ILE A 450 -7.26 -11.12 11.43
C ILE A 450 -7.17 -12.61 11.75
N ASP A 451 -7.78 -13.41 10.89
CA ASP A 451 -7.73 -14.89 10.98
C ASP A 451 -6.32 -15.38 10.60
N ARG A 452 -6.16 -16.67 10.33
CA ARG A 452 -4.88 -17.28 9.91
C ARG A 452 -4.24 -16.60 8.69
N GLU A 453 -5.06 -16.21 7.72
CA GLU A 453 -4.59 -15.53 6.51
C GLU A 453 -5.67 -14.58 6.00
N ASP A 454 -5.28 -13.35 5.68
CA ASP A 454 -6.17 -12.36 5.07
C ASP A 454 -5.43 -11.50 4.04
N GLN A 455 -6.17 -11.10 3.00
CA GLN A 455 -5.67 -10.19 1.97
C GLN A 455 -6.35 -8.84 2.14
N LEU A 456 -5.63 -7.90 2.77
CA LEU A 456 -6.12 -6.55 2.99
C LEU A 456 -6.08 -5.74 1.70
N SER A 457 -7.21 -5.16 1.31
CA SER A 457 -7.30 -4.18 0.22
C SER A 457 -7.53 -2.78 0.79
N ILE A 458 -6.55 -1.91 0.63
CA ILE A 458 -6.56 -0.53 1.14
C ILE A 458 -6.94 0.44 0.01
N LEU A 459 -8.01 1.18 0.25
CA LEU A 459 -8.49 2.29 -0.56
C LEU A 459 -8.28 3.59 0.22
N LEU A 460 -7.65 4.56 -0.43
CA LEU A 460 -7.28 5.85 0.12
C LEU A 460 -8.05 6.94 -0.59
N GLU A 461 -8.53 7.92 0.17
CA GLU A 461 -9.08 9.18 -0.32
C GLU A 461 -8.37 10.33 0.36
N ASP A 462 -7.84 11.28 -0.41
CA ASP A 462 -7.16 12.46 0.11
C ASP A 462 -8.13 13.61 0.47
N VAL A 463 -7.59 14.66 1.08
CA VAL A 463 -8.35 15.91 1.38
C VAL A 463 -8.88 16.61 0.13
N ASP A 464 -8.29 16.37 -1.03
CA ASP A 464 -8.73 16.89 -2.31
C ASP A 464 -9.82 16.01 -2.95
N GLN A 465 -10.29 14.94 -2.26
CA GLN A 465 -11.28 13.96 -2.72
C GLN A 465 -10.82 13.11 -3.91
N ILE A 466 -9.50 12.94 -4.05
CA ILE A 466 -8.89 12.04 -5.02
C ILE A 466 -8.73 10.67 -4.35
N VAL A 467 -9.10 9.62 -5.07
CA VAL A 467 -8.97 8.23 -4.61
C VAL A 467 -7.97 7.46 -5.45
N ASN A 468 -7.34 6.44 -4.87
CA ASN A 468 -6.57 5.48 -5.64
C ASN A 468 -7.52 4.51 -6.38
N LEU A 469 -7.35 4.37 -7.70
CA LEU A 469 -8.20 3.46 -8.48
C LEU A 469 -7.84 2.00 -8.26
N LYS A 470 -6.55 1.72 -8.00
CA LYS A 470 -6.04 0.39 -7.70
C LYS A 470 -5.88 0.23 -6.19
N PRO A 471 -6.66 -0.66 -5.55
CA PRO A 471 -6.48 -0.95 -4.14
C PRO A 471 -5.07 -1.44 -3.86
N ILE A 472 -4.45 -0.94 -2.79
CA ILE A 472 -3.15 -1.42 -2.32
C ILE A 472 -3.42 -2.73 -1.57
N ARG A 473 -2.80 -3.82 -2.01
CA ARG A 473 -3.03 -5.16 -1.45
C ARG A 473 -1.86 -5.56 -0.56
N ILE A 474 -2.16 -6.05 0.64
CA ILE A 474 -1.19 -6.66 1.55
C ILE A 474 -1.72 -8.02 1.98
N HIS A 475 -0.87 -9.03 1.89
CA HIS A 475 -1.12 -10.37 2.42
C HIS A 475 -0.58 -10.46 3.84
N LEU A 476 -1.45 -10.75 4.79
CA LEU A 476 -1.09 -10.98 6.17
C LEU A 476 -1.30 -12.46 6.44
N ARG A 477 -0.24 -13.15 6.83
CA ARG A 477 -0.27 -14.59 7.10
C ARG A 477 0.35 -14.85 8.45
N GLY A 478 -0.39 -15.60 9.26
CA GLY A 478 0.12 -16.06 10.53
C GLY A 478 0.61 -17.50 10.45
N VAL A 479 1.81 -17.72 10.95
CA VAL A 479 2.50 -19.02 11.00
C VAL A 479 2.14 -19.70 12.31
N ALA A 480 1.52 -20.87 12.22
CA ALA A 480 1.19 -21.68 13.39
C ALA A 480 2.44 -22.37 13.93
N ASP A 481 2.46 -22.57 15.24
CA ASP A 481 3.47 -23.34 15.96
C ASP A 481 3.43 -24.81 15.52
N GLU A 482 4.58 -25.39 15.18
CA GLU A 482 4.71 -26.79 14.76
C GLU A 482 5.04 -27.67 15.96
N SER A 483 4.42 -28.85 16.06
CA SER A 483 4.72 -29.77 17.17
C SER A 483 6.18 -30.26 17.13
N PRO A 484 6.82 -30.49 18.28
CA PRO A 484 8.25 -30.79 18.36
C PRO A 484 8.61 -32.08 17.64
N GLU A 485 9.76 -32.09 16.96
CA GLU A 485 10.33 -33.26 16.30
C GLU A 485 11.23 -34.04 17.28
N VAL A 486 11.00 -35.35 17.36
CA VAL A 486 11.67 -36.23 18.32
C VAL A 486 12.21 -37.46 17.61
N THR A 487 13.52 -37.55 17.50
CA THR A 487 14.22 -38.73 16.98
C THR A 487 15.06 -39.36 18.09
N THR A 488 14.68 -40.56 18.52
CA THR A 488 15.36 -41.24 19.65
C THR A 488 15.59 -42.71 19.33
N ARG A 489 16.67 -43.28 19.86
CA ARG A 489 16.99 -44.71 19.82
C ARG A 489 17.52 -45.19 21.16
N LEU A 490 17.32 -46.47 21.46
CA LEU A 490 18.00 -47.12 22.57
C LEU A 490 19.40 -47.59 22.14
N VAL A 491 20.38 -47.40 23.01
CA VAL A 491 21.78 -47.80 22.72
C VAL A 491 22.12 -49.08 23.47
N GLY A 492 22.51 -50.12 22.74
CA GLY A 492 22.92 -51.39 23.33
C GLY A 492 21.80 -52.07 24.12
N ILE A 493 20.57 -52.04 23.60
CA ILE A 493 19.42 -52.73 24.18
C ILE A 493 18.69 -53.46 23.06
N GLY A 494 18.49 -54.76 23.21
CA GLY A 494 17.68 -55.58 22.32
C GLY A 494 16.19 -55.50 22.64
N ARG A 495 15.44 -56.49 22.16
CA ARG A 495 13.99 -56.60 22.40
C ARG A 495 13.65 -57.18 23.79
N ALA A 496 14.64 -57.69 24.50
CA ALA A 496 14.50 -58.34 25.79
C ALA A 496 15.39 -57.65 26.82
N ILE A 497 14.89 -57.45 28.03
CA ILE A 497 15.59 -56.74 29.11
C ILE A 497 15.44 -57.47 30.45
N THR A 498 16.40 -57.30 31.36
CA THR A 498 16.28 -57.81 32.73
C THR A 498 15.57 -56.83 33.65
N ARG A 499 15.14 -57.31 34.82
CA ARG A 499 14.54 -56.48 35.88
C ARG A 499 15.49 -55.43 36.46
N LYS A 500 16.79 -55.52 36.18
CA LYS A 500 17.84 -54.63 36.71
C LYS A 500 18.44 -53.74 35.63
N ALA A 501 17.86 -53.74 34.43
CA ALA A 501 18.39 -53.05 33.27
C ALA A 501 18.36 -51.53 33.43
N PHE A 502 19.35 -50.88 32.83
CA PHE A 502 19.31 -49.48 32.47
C PHE A 502 19.12 -49.36 30.97
N LEU A 503 18.27 -48.43 30.53
CA LEU A 503 18.00 -48.18 29.12
C LEU A 503 18.59 -46.81 28.76
N PRO A 504 19.80 -46.75 28.19
CA PRO A 504 20.37 -45.51 27.68
C PRO A 504 19.63 -45.08 26.42
N VAL A 505 19.29 -43.80 26.35
CA VAL A 505 18.62 -43.20 25.18
C VAL A 505 19.58 -42.22 24.53
N GLU A 506 19.63 -42.22 23.21
CA GLU A 506 20.28 -41.18 22.41
C GLU A 506 19.30 -40.65 21.39
N GLY A 507 19.42 -39.37 21.06
CA GLY A 507 18.50 -38.74 20.13
C GLY A 507 18.58 -37.23 20.08
N GLU A 508 17.88 -36.66 19.12
CA GLU A 508 17.78 -35.22 18.90
C GLU A 508 16.32 -34.80 19.10
N LEU A 509 16.14 -33.74 19.90
CA LEU A 509 14.86 -33.08 20.13
C LEU A 509 14.94 -31.69 19.51
N GLN A 510 14.00 -31.36 18.64
CA GLN A 510 13.98 -30.09 17.94
C GLN A 510 12.59 -29.45 17.96
N ASP A 511 12.57 -28.14 18.13
CA ASP A 511 11.36 -27.32 18.16
C ASP A 511 11.67 -25.91 17.65
N ASP A 512 10.70 -25.25 17.03
CA ASP A 512 10.84 -23.92 16.46
C ASP A 512 10.84 -22.81 17.53
N TYR A 513 10.04 -22.94 18.58
CA TYR A 513 9.93 -21.95 19.67
C TYR A 513 10.51 -22.42 21.03
N GLY A 514 11.05 -23.63 21.07
CA GLY A 514 11.84 -24.16 22.16
C GLY A 514 11.11 -25.18 23.02
N LEU A 515 11.89 -26.05 23.64
CA LEU A 515 11.41 -27.19 24.42
C LEU A 515 11.34 -26.84 25.91
N ILE A 516 10.18 -26.96 26.55
CA ILE A 516 10.06 -26.76 28.01
C ILE A 516 10.54 -27.99 28.76
N SER A 517 9.98 -29.16 28.43
CA SER A 517 10.19 -30.36 29.23
C SER A 517 10.23 -31.63 28.41
N ALA A 518 10.99 -32.59 28.92
CA ALA A 518 11.05 -33.93 28.39
C ALA A 518 10.93 -34.95 29.54
N ALA A 519 10.19 -36.02 29.28
CA ALA A 519 9.92 -37.08 30.25
C ALA A 519 9.85 -38.43 29.56
N PHE A 520 10.38 -39.47 30.20
CA PHE A 520 10.09 -40.85 29.83
C PHE A 520 8.64 -41.17 30.15
N GLN A 521 7.90 -41.64 29.16
CA GLN A 521 6.56 -42.16 29.34
C GLN A 521 6.60 -43.66 29.16
N TYR A 522 6.22 -44.40 30.21
CA TYR A 522 6.18 -45.86 30.14
C TYR A 522 4.80 -46.39 30.52
N ARG A 523 4.45 -47.55 29.96
CA ARG A 523 3.24 -48.30 30.32
C ARG A 523 3.52 -49.80 30.31
N LEU A 524 2.84 -50.52 31.19
CA LEU A 524 2.89 -51.98 31.25
C LEU A 524 1.67 -52.57 30.54
N GLU A 525 1.77 -53.77 29.99
CA GLU A 525 0.64 -54.42 29.33
C GLU A 525 -0.59 -54.58 30.25
N GLN A 526 -0.35 -54.77 31.55
CA GLN A 526 -1.40 -54.93 32.56
C GLN A 526 -1.99 -53.60 33.06
N GLN A 527 -1.37 -52.46 32.73
CA GLN A 527 -1.79 -51.13 33.19
C GLN A 527 -1.97 -50.18 31.99
N PRO A 528 -3.21 -49.77 31.66
CA PRO A 528 -3.47 -48.95 30.49
C PRO A 528 -3.01 -47.49 30.65
N GLU A 529 -2.89 -46.98 31.88
CA GLU A 529 -2.50 -45.59 32.13
C GLU A 529 -0.97 -45.43 32.10
N PRO A 530 -0.43 -44.57 31.23
CA PRO A 530 1.00 -44.35 31.14
C PRO A 530 1.50 -43.47 32.30
N VAL A 531 2.65 -43.83 32.84
CA VAL A 531 3.34 -43.08 33.90
C VAL A 531 4.43 -42.23 33.28
N LYS A 532 4.50 -40.94 33.66
CA LYS A 532 5.55 -40.02 33.22
C LYS A 532 6.64 -39.90 34.28
N LEU A 533 7.89 -40.04 33.86
CA LEU A 533 9.09 -39.87 34.66
C LEU A 533 9.94 -38.76 34.01
N PRO A 534 10.12 -37.60 34.66
CA PRO A 534 10.89 -36.50 34.07
C PRO A 534 12.36 -36.91 33.84
N LEU A 535 12.96 -36.41 32.76
CA LEU A 535 14.40 -36.54 32.53
C LEU A 535 15.19 -35.87 33.65
N LYS A 536 16.43 -36.36 33.88
CA LYS A 536 17.33 -35.82 34.89
C LYS A 536 17.73 -34.38 34.56
N ASN A 537 18.01 -34.13 33.28
CA ASN A 537 18.30 -32.83 32.72
C ASN A 537 17.14 -32.41 31.80
N GLN A 538 16.62 -31.20 32.03
CA GLN A 538 15.52 -30.65 31.24
C GLN A 538 16.08 -29.71 30.16
N PRO A 539 15.48 -29.70 28.95
CA PRO A 539 15.95 -28.86 27.85
C PRO A 539 15.84 -27.35 28.13
N GLY A 540 14.91 -26.93 29.01
CA GLY A 540 14.97 -25.59 29.61
C GLY A 540 14.82 -24.42 28.61
N GLY A 541 14.00 -24.59 27.58
CA GLY A 541 13.66 -23.56 26.59
C GLY A 541 14.56 -23.54 25.34
N THR A 542 15.42 -24.54 25.14
CA THR A 542 16.27 -24.64 23.95
C THR A 542 15.50 -25.16 22.73
N GLN A 543 15.78 -24.61 21.54
CA GLN A 543 15.23 -25.08 20.26
C GLN A 543 15.81 -26.42 19.80
N PHE A 544 17.05 -26.72 20.19
CA PHE A 544 17.71 -27.98 19.89
C PHE A 544 18.31 -28.56 21.16
N TYR A 545 18.00 -29.82 21.44
CA TYR A 545 18.52 -30.55 22.59
C TYR A 545 18.97 -31.95 22.16
N GLU A 546 20.28 -32.18 22.24
CA GLU A 546 20.89 -33.48 21.91
C GLU A 546 21.07 -34.31 23.19
N ILE A 547 20.58 -35.55 23.15
CA ILE A 547 20.81 -36.56 24.17
C ILE A 547 21.95 -37.45 23.69
N SER A 548 23.13 -37.28 24.31
CA SER A 548 24.34 -38.05 23.98
C SER A 548 24.84 -38.82 25.20
N GLN A 549 25.28 -40.08 25.01
CA GLN A 549 25.90 -40.85 26.10
C GLN A 549 27.39 -40.52 26.30
N GLN A 550 27.99 -39.69 25.45
CA GLN A 550 29.40 -39.28 25.57
C GLN A 550 29.59 -38.19 26.63
N ASP A 551 28.59 -37.32 26.81
CA ASP A 551 28.62 -36.20 27.74
C ASP A 551 27.72 -36.47 28.95
N ASP A 552 28.30 -36.52 30.15
CA ASP A 552 27.55 -36.78 31.40
C ASP A 552 26.46 -35.73 31.68
N ALA A 553 26.60 -34.54 31.10
CA ALA A 553 25.64 -33.45 31.20
C ALA A 553 24.36 -33.64 30.35
N THR A 554 24.43 -34.43 29.27
CA THR A 554 23.28 -34.69 28.37
C THR A 554 22.89 -36.18 28.35
N SER A 555 23.65 -37.03 29.05
CA SER A 555 23.35 -38.46 29.15
C SER A 555 22.08 -38.71 29.98
N GLU A 556 21.13 -39.40 29.35
CA GLU A 556 19.87 -39.79 29.97
C GLU A 556 19.70 -41.31 29.93
N ARG A 557 19.22 -41.87 31.03
CA ARG A 557 19.06 -43.32 31.21
C ARG A 557 17.81 -43.61 32.02
N PHE A 558 17.05 -44.61 31.59
CA PHE A 558 15.87 -45.08 32.30
C PHE A 558 16.21 -46.31 33.15
N ASP A 559 15.96 -46.24 34.47
CA ASP A 559 16.22 -47.35 35.40
C ASP A 559 14.95 -48.22 35.57
N VAL A 560 15.08 -49.51 35.27
CA VAL A 560 13.99 -50.49 35.38
C VAL A 560 13.90 -51.06 36.81
N LEU A 561 14.98 -51.00 37.59
CA LEU A 561 15.05 -51.58 38.94
C LEU A 561 13.94 -51.08 39.89
N PRO A 562 13.58 -49.78 39.93
CA PRO A 562 12.57 -49.27 40.86
C PRO A 562 11.14 -49.76 40.58
N MET A 563 10.90 -50.40 39.44
CA MET A 563 9.55 -50.75 38.96
C MET A 563 9.08 -52.14 39.41
N ASP A 564 9.95 -52.95 39.99
CA ASP A 564 9.69 -54.31 40.48
C ASP A 564 8.85 -55.17 39.50
N LEU A 565 9.26 -55.17 38.23
CA LEU A 565 8.51 -55.81 37.15
C LEU A 565 8.53 -57.34 37.28
N GLU A 566 7.38 -57.98 37.04
CA GLU A 566 7.31 -59.44 36.91
C GLU A 566 7.94 -59.91 35.59
N VAL A 567 8.59 -61.08 35.64
CA VAL A 567 9.19 -61.72 34.48
C VAL A 567 8.09 -62.15 33.51
N GLY A 568 8.26 -61.86 32.23
CA GLY A 568 7.29 -62.14 31.16
C GLY A 568 6.47 -60.91 30.73
N ASN A 569 6.46 -59.84 31.53
CA ASN A 569 5.73 -58.61 31.21
C ASN A 569 6.37 -57.84 30.05
N ILE A 570 5.55 -57.05 29.35
CA ILE A 570 6.00 -56.17 28.28
C ILE A 570 5.97 -54.72 28.76
N LEU A 571 7.12 -54.06 28.68
CA LEU A 571 7.32 -52.64 28.92
C LEU A 571 7.24 -51.90 27.59
N TYR A 572 6.34 -50.92 27.50
CA TYR A 572 6.32 -49.95 26.41
C TYR A 572 6.93 -48.65 26.94
N LEU A 573 7.97 -48.16 26.27
CA LEU A 573 8.68 -46.94 26.63
C LEU A 573 8.68 -45.97 25.45
N ASN A 574 8.38 -44.70 25.72
CA ASN A 574 8.45 -43.59 24.79
C ASN A 574 9.13 -42.40 25.49
N LEU A 575 9.65 -41.48 24.71
CA LEU A 575 10.01 -40.15 25.20
C LEU A 575 8.88 -39.18 24.85
N ALA A 576 8.33 -38.51 25.86
CA ALA A 576 7.35 -37.45 25.71
C ALA A 576 8.06 -36.10 25.83
N VAL A 577 7.94 -35.28 24.79
CA VAL A 577 8.55 -33.96 24.69
C VAL A 577 7.45 -32.92 24.58
N THR A 578 7.59 -31.84 25.33
CA THR A 578 6.61 -30.77 25.42
C THR A 578 7.25 -29.45 25.04
N ASP A 579 6.63 -28.76 24.09
CA ASP A 579 7.04 -27.45 23.58
C ASP A 579 6.78 -26.32 24.60
N ASN A 580 6.99 -25.08 24.13
CA ASN A 580 6.78 -23.85 24.89
C ASN A 580 5.45 -23.14 24.60
N ASP A 581 4.55 -23.71 23.78
CA ASP A 581 3.27 -23.06 23.45
C ASP A 581 2.38 -22.96 24.68
N THR A 582 2.26 -21.75 25.21
CA THR A 582 1.43 -21.44 26.38
C THR A 582 0.05 -20.90 26.00
N ILE A 583 -0.18 -20.60 24.72
CA ILE A 583 -1.39 -19.92 24.23
C ILE A 583 -2.38 -20.90 23.63
N ASN A 584 -1.96 -21.77 22.70
CA ASN A 584 -2.85 -22.78 22.12
C ASN A 584 -2.86 -24.09 22.94
N GLY A 585 -1.98 -24.15 23.94
CA GLY A 585 -1.77 -25.28 24.82
C GLY A 585 -0.51 -26.04 24.39
N PRO A 586 0.25 -26.58 25.35
CA PRO A 586 1.55 -27.14 25.03
C PRO A 586 1.37 -28.40 24.18
N HIS A 587 1.97 -28.42 23.00
CA HIS A 587 1.98 -29.63 22.18
C HIS A 587 2.94 -30.65 22.79
N THR A 588 2.46 -31.88 22.91
CA THR A 588 3.26 -33.00 23.38
C THR A 588 3.43 -34.01 22.26
N THR A 589 4.68 -34.21 21.82
CA THR A 589 5.04 -35.26 20.87
C THR A 589 5.60 -36.47 21.60
N LEU A 590 5.21 -37.66 21.14
CA LEU A 590 5.75 -38.93 21.62
C LEU A 590 6.73 -39.48 20.59
N SER A 591 7.89 -39.97 21.06
CA SER A 591 8.85 -40.68 20.22
C SER A 591 8.39 -42.09 19.83
N GLU A 592 9.21 -42.80 19.05
CA GLU A 592 8.99 -44.22 18.73
C GLU A 592 8.71 -45.04 20.01
N THR A 593 7.74 -45.96 19.92
CA THR A 593 7.39 -46.83 21.04
C THR A 593 8.33 -48.03 21.11
N PHE A 594 9.23 -48.04 22.09
CA PHE A 594 10.09 -49.18 22.37
C PHE A 594 9.30 -50.26 23.12
N ARG A 595 9.12 -51.42 22.50
CA ARG A 595 8.47 -52.60 23.10
C ARG A 595 9.53 -53.58 23.60
N LEU A 596 9.67 -53.69 24.92
CA LEU A 596 10.70 -54.48 25.58
C LEU A 596 10.06 -55.60 26.42
N LYS A 597 10.50 -56.85 26.21
CA LYS A 597 10.04 -58.00 27.02
C LYS A 597 10.95 -58.15 28.24
N VAL A 598 10.38 -58.17 29.45
CA VAL A 598 11.12 -58.43 30.68
C VAL A 598 11.38 -59.93 30.79
N VAL A 599 12.64 -60.32 30.83
CA VAL A 599 13.09 -61.73 30.88
C VAL A 599 13.98 -61.97 32.10
N THR A 600 14.29 -63.24 32.37
CA THR A 600 15.28 -63.59 33.39
C THR A 600 16.69 -63.32 32.88
N ASP A 601 17.65 -63.16 33.80
CA ASP A 601 19.08 -63.03 33.49
C ASP A 601 19.57 -64.22 32.62
N GLU A 602 19.01 -65.42 32.84
CA GLU A 602 19.37 -66.64 32.11
C GLU A 602 18.76 -66.71 30.70
N GLU A 603 17.49 -66.31 30.56
CA GLU A 603 16.82 -66.23 29.25
C GLU A 603 17.51 -65.20 28.35
N LEU A 604 17.91 -64.04 28.90
CA LEU A 604 18.67 -63.04 28.13
C LEU A 604 20.04 -63.56 27.70
N LEU A 605 20.78 -64.23 28.60
CA LEU A 605 22.07 -64.83 28.26
C LEU A 605 21.93 -65.89 27.16
N SER A 606 20.85 -66.68 27.17
CA SER A 606 20.58 -67.67 26.12
C SER A 606 20.32 -67.00 24.76
N ILE A 607 19.56 -65.91 24.72
CA ILE A 607 19.32 -65.12 23.50
C ILE A 607 20.65 -64.56 22.96
N LEU A 608 21.44 -63.90 23.83
CA LEU A 608 22.73 -63.33 23.44
C LEU A 608 23.74 -64.40 22.99
N HIS A 609 23.71 -65.58 23.61
CA HIS A 609 24.54 -66.70 23.19
C HIS A 609 24.16 -67.22 21.80
N GLN A 610 22.85 -67.34 21.52
CA GLN A 610 22.38 -67.72 20.20
C GLN A 610 22.79 -66.69 19.13
N ASP A 611 22.79 -65.40 19.47
CA ASP A 611 23.27 -64.33 18.60
C ASP A 611 24.79 -64.40 18.39
N GLU A 612 25.57 -64.64 19.44
CA GLU A 612 27.02 -64.88 19.34
C GLU A 612 27.34 -66.09 18.43
N LEU A 613 26.61 -67.20 18.57
CA LEU A 613 26.78 -68.38 17.70
C LEU A 613 26.47 -68.04 16.24
N ASN A 614 25.42 -67.26 15.99
CA ASN A 614 25.07 -66.81 14.65
C ASN A 614 26.17 -65.91 14.06
N LEU A 615 26.72 -64.97 14.84
CA LEU A 615 27.83 -64.12 14.42
C LEU A 615 29.09 -64.94 14.13
N ARG A 616 29.39 -65.95 14.95
CA ARG A 616 30.53 -66.84 14.68
C ARG A 616 30.35 -67.60 13.38
N ARG A 617 29.17 -68.16 13.11
CA ARG A 617 28.91 -68.88 11.85
C ARG A 617 29.09 -67.95 10.65
N ARG A 618 28.69 -66.68 10.75
CA ARG A 618 28.97 -65.67 9.72
C ARG A 618 30.46 -65.39 9.59
N PHE A 619 31.19 -65.30 10.70
CA PHE A 619 32.64 -65.10 10.70
C PHE A 619 33.41 -66.29 10.10
N GLU A 620 32.96 -67.53 10.35
CA GLU A 620 33.48 -68.75 9.71
C GLU A 620 33.24 -68.74 8.21
N GLN A 621 32.04 -68.35 7.77
CA GLN A 621 31.72 -68.19 6.35
C GLN A 621 32.59 -67.14 5.68
N LEU A 622 32.84 -65.99 6.34
CA LEU A 622 33.75 -64.95 5.85
C LEU A 622 35.16 -65.51 5.66
N ILE A 623 35.70 -66.23 6.65
CA ILE A 623 37.03 -66.86 6.54
C ILE A 623 37.07 -67.89 5.40
N GLU A 624 36.00 -68.65 5.20
CA GLU A 624 35.90 -69.63 4.11
C GLU A 624 35.85 -68.95 2.73
N GLU A 625 35.04 -67.90 2.57
CA GLU A 625 34.95 -67.09 1.35
C GLU A 625 36.31 -66.47 1.00
N LEU A 626 36.99 -65.87 1.98
CA LEU A 626 38.30 -65.27 1.78
C LEU A 626 39.38 -66.33 1.45
N THR A 627 39.31 -67.51 2.08
CA THR A 627 40.21 -68.63 1.76
C THR A 627 40.00 -69.11 0.32
N ARG A 628 38.75 -69.22 -0.14
CA ARG A 628 38.45 -69.56 -1.54
C ARG A 628 38.96 -68.49 -2.50
N SER A 629 38.73 -67.21 -2.20
CA SER A 629 39.25 -66.10 -3.03
C SER A 629 40.78 -66.12 -3.12
N ARG A 630 41.46 -66.48 -2.03
CA ARG A 630 42.91 -66.65 -1.98
C ARG A 630 43.38 -67.80 -2.87
N ASP A 631 42.73 -68.97 -2.78
CA ASP A 631 43.07 -70.15 -3.57
C ASP A 631 42.79 -69.96 -5.07
N ASP A 632 41.70 -69.26 -5.42
CA ASP A 632 41.38 -68.86 -6.79
C ASP A 632 42.45 -67.91 -7.35
N PHE A 633 42.91 -66.94 -6.55
CA PHE A 633 43.98 -66.03 -6.94
C PHE A 633 45.33 -66.77 -7.12
N ALA A 634 45.67 -67.66 -6.20
CA ALA A 634 46.87 -68.49 -6.31
C ALA A 634 46.84 -69.40 -7.55
N SER A 635 45.69 -70.00 -7.85
CA SER A 635 45.51 -70.86 -9.03
C SER A 635 45.67 -70.07 -10.34
N ALA A 636 45.09 -68.87 -10.41
CA ALA A 636 45.24 -67.97 -11.56
C ALA A 636 46.70 -67.55 -11.78
N LEU A 637 47.51 -67.43 -10.72
CA LEU A 637 48.95 -67.14 -10.83
C LEU A 637 49.73 -68.33 -11.39
N THR A 638 49.38 -69.57 -11.01
CA THR A 638 50.04 -70.78 -11.53
C THR A 638 49.67 -71.10 -12.98
N GLU A 639 48.41 -70.91 -13.39
CA GLU A 639 47.97 -71.20 -14.77
C GLU A 639 48.61 -70.25 -15.80
N ASN A 640 48.90 -69.00 -15.43
CA ASN A 640 49.63 -68.06 -16.27
C ASN A 640 51.12 -68.40 -16.44
N ALA A 641 51.69 -69.26 -15.59
CA ALA A 641 53.09 -69.65 -15.70
C ALA A 641 53.33 -70.76 -16.74
N ASP A 642 52.29 -71.55 -17.08
CA ASP A 642 52.40 -72.73 -17.96
C ASP A 642 51.95 -72.47 -19.41
N ASP A 643 51.13 -71.45 -19.70
CA ASP A 643 50.61 -71.17 -21.06
C ASP A 643 50.99 -69.76 -21.54
N SER A 644 52.04 -69.64 -22.35
CA SER A 644 52.58 -68.35 -22.85
C SER A 644 51.99 -67.90 -24.18
N THR A 645 50.83 -68.44 -24.57
CA THR A 645 50.31 -68.34 -25.95
C THR A 645 48.92 -67.71 -26.10
N ASP A 646 48.24 -67.30 -25.03
CA ASP A 646 46.93 -66.63 -25.12
C ASP A 646 46.91 -65.27 -24.43
N ASP A 647 46.49 -64.24 -25.16
CA ASP A 647 46.65 -62.80 -24.87
C ASP A 647 45.44 -62.24 -24.08
N SER A 648 44.83 -63.05 -23.20
CA SER A 648 43.65 -62.67 -22.41
C SER A 648 43.92 -62.77 -20.91
N LEU A 649 44.20 -61.62 -20.28
CA LEU A 649 44.48 -61.32 -18.85
C LEU A 649 43.70 -62.13 -17.80
N PRO A 650 44.08 -63.38 -17.43
CA PRO A 650 43.36 -64.16 -16.42
C PRO A 650 43.71 -63.66 -15.01
N VAL A 651 44.91 -63.11 -14.83
CA VAL A 651 45.40 -62.53 -13.56
C VAL A 651 44.66 -61.24 -13.24
N GLY A 652 44.43 -60.35 -14.22
CA GLY A 652 43.72 -59.08 -13.99
C GLY A 652 42.30 -59.30 -13.46
N ASP A 653 41.57 -60.24 -14.06
CA ASP A 653 40.23 -60.63 -13.60
C ASP A 653 40.25 -61.32 -12.23
N ALA A 654 41.31 -62.07 -11.90
CA ALA A 654 41.49 -62.66 -10.58
C ALA A 654 41.80 -61.60 -9.51
N VAL A 655 42.66 -60.62 -9.81
CA VAL A 655 42.96 -59.47 -8.92
C VAL A 655 41.70 -58.67 -8.63
N GLN A 656 40.91 -58.34 -9.66
CA GLN A 656 39.68 -57.57 -9.48
C GLN A 656 38.62 -58.33 -8.67
N ARG A 657 38.50 -59.66 -8.84
CA ARG A 657 37.61 -60.50 -8.04
C ARG A 657 38.05 -60.57 -6.58
N SER A 658 39.35 -60.75 -6.31
CA SER A 658 39.90 -60.75 -4.96
C SER A 658 39.75 -59.39 -4.28
N LEU A 659 39.97 -58.29 -5.01
CA LEU A 659 39.74 -56.94 -4.50
C LEU A 659 38.26 -56.71 -4.10
N ASN A 660 37.33 -57.12 -4.94
CA ASN A 660 35.90 -56.99 -4.64
C ASN A 660 35.50 -57.84 -3.42
N THR A 661 36.08 -59.04 -3.29
CA THR A 661 35.86 -59.93 -2.14
C THR A 661 36.43 -59.32 -0.86
N LEU A 662 37.67 -58.82 -0.89
CA LEU A 662 38.31 -58.14 0.25
C LEU A 662 37.50 -56.93 0.74
N ARG A 663 36.96 -56.11 -0.17
CA ARG A 663 36.09 -54.99 0.20
C ARG A 663 34.81 -55.43 0.88
N LYS A 664 34.16 -56.46 0.32
CA LYS A 664 32.95 -57.04 0.89
C LYS A 664 33.24 -57.62 2.29
N ASP A 665 34.32 -58.38 2.42
CA ASP A 665 34.69 -59.05 3.67
C ASP A 665 35.13 -58.06 4.74
N SER A 666 35.76 -56.94 4.37
CA SER A 666 36.06 -55.83 5.29
C SER A 666 34.79 -55.24 5.90
N VAL A 667 33.77 -54.96 5.06
CA VAL A 667 32.47 -54.44 5.52
C VAL A 667 31.74 -55.45 6.40
N GLU A 668 31.73 -56.74 6.02
CA GLU A 668 31.10 -57.80 6.81
C GLU A 668 31.84 -58.02 8.15
N ALA A 669 33.17 -57.97 8.16
CA ALA A 669 33.97 -58.06 9.38
C ALA A 669 33.71 -56.88 10.32
N ASP A 670 33.57 -55.66 9.80
CA ASP A 670 33.18 -54.49 10.61
C ASP A 670 31.75 -54.63 11.14
N ALA A 671 30.81 -55.13 10.34
CA ALA A 671 29.45 -55.42 10.81
C ALA A 671 29.43 -56.46 11.95
N ILE A 672 30.26 -57.49 11.86
CA ILE A 672 30.43 -58.48 12.94
C ILE A 672 31.04 -57.84 14.19
N ARG A 673 32.06 -56.98 14.05
CA ARG A 673 32.65 -56.22 15.16
C ARG A 673 31.61 -55.37 15.88
N VAL A 674 30.84 -54.57 15.14
CA VAL A 674 29.77 -53.71 15.68
C VAL A 674 28.70 -54.55 16.38
N ALA A 675 28.35 -55.72 15.84
CA ALA A 675 27.39 -56.61 16.48
C ALA A 675 27.90 -57.17 17.81
N PHE A 676 29.19 -57.53 17.92
CA PHE A 676 29.81 -57.94 19.19
C PHE A 676 29.87 -56.79 20.21
N GLU A 677 30.14 -55.56 19.76
CA GLU A 677 30.04 -54.37 20.63
C GLU A 677 28.61 -54.18 21.15
N SER A 678 27.60 -54.36 20.30
CA SER A 678 26.19 -54.30 20.72
C SER A 678 25.85 -55.35 21.77
N ILE A 679 26.31 -56.60 21.61
CA ILE A 679 26.10 -57.67 22.59
C ILE A 679 26.75 -57.29 23.93
N GLN A 680 27.99 -56.80 23.89
CA GLN A 680 28.69 -56.37 25.10
C GLN A 680 27.96 -55.23 25.81
N LEU A 681 27.51 -54.21 25.07
CA LEU A 681 26.71 -53.12 25.62
C LEU A 681 25.39 -53.63 26.21
N GLU A 682 24.71 -54.57 25.54
CA GLU A 682 23.49 -55.19 26.04
C GLU A 682 23.71 -55.94 27.35
N MET A 683 24.83 -56.65 27.50
CA MET A 683 25.18 -57.30 28.77
C MET A 683 25.40 -56.29 29.91
N VAL A 684 26.11 -55.19 29.61
CA VAL A 684 26.41 -54.13 30.60
C VAL A 684 25.14 -53.39 31.00
N ASN A 685 24.31 -52.99 30.03
CA ASN A 685 23.08 -52.27 30.25
C ASN A 685 22.06 -53.12 31.02
N ASN A 686 22.02 -54.43 30.77
CA ASN A 686 21.17 -55.36 31.52
C ASN A 686 21.77 -55.85 32.86
N ARG A 687 22.98 -55.38 33.23
CA ARG A 687 23.71 -55.76 34.45
C ARG A 687 23.89 -57.27 34.63
N ILE A 688 24.03 -58.01 33.53
CA ILE A 688 24.30 -59.46 33.51
C ILE A 688 25.77 -59.76 33.21
N ASP A 689 26.58 -58.72 33.01
CA ASP A 689 27.98 -58.88 32.67
C ASP A 689 28.83 -59.31 33.86
N THR A 690 29.76 -60.23 33.61
CA THR A 690 30.87 -60.52 34.53
C THR A 690 32.10 -59.77 34.04
N PRO A 691 32.91 -59.12 34.92
CA PRO A 691 34.10 -58.37 34.49
C PRO A 691 35.06 -59.18 33.61
N GLN A 692 35.13 -60.50 33.84
CA GLN A 692 35.95 -61.41 33.03
C GLN A 692 35.44 -61.57 31.59
N VAL A 693 34.12 -61.72 31.40
CA VAL A 693 33.51 -61.85 30.07
C VAL A 693 33.60 -60.53 29.32
N ARG A 694 33.31 -59.41 29.99
CA ARG A 694 33.40 -58.06 29.40
C ARG A 694 34.79 -57.75 28.87
N VAL A 695 35.83 -57.90 29.70
CA VAL A 695 37.22 -57.65 29.31
C VAL A 695 37.67 -58.62 28.23
N ARG A 696 37.20 -59.87 28.26
CA ARG A 696 37.57 -60.87 27.26
C ARG A 696 36.95 -60.59 25.89
N LEU A 697 35.65 -60.28 25.81
CA LEU A 697 35.01 -59.88 24.55
C LEU A 697 35.69 -58.65 23.95
N GLN A 698 36.01 -57.64 24.79
CA GLN A 698 36.75 -56.46 24.35
C GLN A 698 38.13 -56.81 23.81
N SER A 699 39.00 -57.35 24.66
CA SER A 699 40.43 -57.49 24.37
C SER A 699 40.80 -58.67 23.47
N LYS A 700 39.91 -59.66 23.29
CA LYS A 700 40.18 -60.87 22.50
C LYS A 700 39.41 -60.94 21.19
N ILE A 701 38.33 -60.19 21.03
CA ILE A 701 37.50 -60.22 19.83
C ILE A 701 37.37 -58.81 19.23
N ILE A 702 36.83 -57.85 19.98
CA ILE A 702 36.50 -56.51 19.45
C ILE A 702 37.78 -55.72 19.10
N ASP A 703 38.71 -55.55 20.05
CA ASP A 703 39.93 -54.76 19.83
C ASP A 703 40.82 -55.38 18.73
N PRO A 704 41.09 -56.71 18.71
CA PRO A 704 41.88 -57.31 17.64
C PRO A 704 41.22 -57.20 16.27
N LEU A 705 39.89 -57.35 16.18
CA LEU A 705 39.17 -57.19 14.92
C LEU A 705 39.22 -55.73 14.42
N SER A 706 39.13 -54.76 15.33
CA SER A 706 39.32 -53.34 15.03
C SER A 706 40.72 -53.05 14.47
N GLU A 707 41.75 -53.66 15.08
CA GLU A 707 43.14 -53.50 14.65
C GLU A 707 43.39 -54.13 13.27
N LEU A 708 42.84 -55.32 13.01
CA LEU A 708 42.89 -55.97 11.69
C LEU A 708 42.21 -55.14 10.61
N LEU A 709 41.01 -54.60 10.88
CA LEU A 709 40.27 -53.76 9.94
C LEU A 709 41.03 -52.48 9.59
N LYS A 710 41.65 -51.83 10.60
CA LYS A 710 42.36 -50.57 10.41
C LYS A 710 43.70 -50.73 9.69
N ASN A 711 44.41 -51.82 9.96
CA ASN A 711 45.75 -52.05 9.46
C ASN A 711 45.77 -53.07 8.32
N GLU A 712 45.55 -54.36 8.61
CA GLU A 712 45.78 -55.46 7.68
C GLU A 712 44.82 -55.48 6.48
N PHE A 713 43.52 -55.23 6.69
CA PHE A 713 42.55 -55.11 5.60
C PHE A 713 42.86 -53.90 4.69
N ALA A 714 43.19 -52.76 5.29
CA ALA A 714 43.50 -51.54 4.57
C ALA A 714 44.78 -51.67 3.71
N THR A 715 45.85 -52.24 4.28
CA THR A 715 47.10 -52.48 3.56
C THR A 715 46.93 -53.52 2.45
N THR A 716 46.21 -54.60 2.72
CA THR A 716 45.96 -55.66 1.72
C THR A 716 45.13 -55.10 0.56
N GLU A 717 44.08 -54.33 0.83
CA GLU A 717 43.29 -53.68 -0.23
C GLU A 717 44.16 -52.72 -1.05
N GLU A 718 44.99 -51.89 -0.41
CA GLU A 718 45.90 -50.98 -1.10
C GLU A 718 46.86 -51.72 -2.04
N HIS A 719 47.46 -52.82 -1.59
CA HIS A 719 48.36 -53.62 -2.42
C HIS A 719 47.64 -54.24 -3.63
N PHE A 720 46.43 -54.78 -3.45
CA PHE A 720 45.61 -55.29 -4.57
C PHE A 720 45.20 -54.19 -5.55
N ARG A 721 44.91 -52.96 -5.08
CA ARG A 721 44.61 -51.81 -5.96
C ARG A 721 45.82 -51.40 -6.80
N LEU A 722 46.99 -51.34 -6.17
CA LEU A 722 48.23 -50.97 -6.87
C LEU A 722 48.63 -52.05 -7.88
N LEU A 723 48.38 -53.33 -7.58
CA LEU A 723 48.58 -54.44 -8.52
C LEU A 723 47.59 -54.39 -9.70
N ASP A 724 46.29 -54.14 -9.47
CA ASP A 724 45.29 -53.97 -10.54
C ASP A 724 45.66 -52.80 -11.47
N PHE A 725 46.09 -51.68 -10.89
CA PHE A 725 46.55 -50.51 -11.65
C PHE A 725 47.78 -50.83 -12.52
N ALA A 726 48.78 -51.52 -11.96
CA ALA A 726 49.98 -51.92 -12.68
C ALA A 726 49.69 -52.85 -13.86
N LEU A 727 48.76 -53.81 -13.68
CA LEU A 727 48.34 -54.74 -14.72
C LEU A 727 47.56 -54.06 -15.86
N ARG A 728 46.85 -52.96 -15.59
CA ARG A 728 46.10 -52.20 -16.61
C ARG A 728 46.96 -51.20 -17.39
N GLU A 729 47.92 -50.56 -16.72
CA GLU A 729 48.78 -49.54 -17.33
C GLU A 729 50.12 -50.10 -17.87
N ASP A 730 50.36 -51.41 -17.75
CA ASP A 730 51.60 -52.10 -18.14
C ASP A 730 52.85 -51.45 -17.50
N ASN A 731 52.72 -51.07 -16.22
CA ASN A 731 53.73 -50.33 -15.48
C ASN A 731 54.41 -51.22 -14.43
N LYS A 732 55.71 -51.01 -14.18
CA LYS A 732 56.46 -51.80 -13.19
C LYS A 732 56.21 -51.26 -11.77
N THR A 733 55.40 -51.96 -10.99
CA THR A 733 55.25 -51.74 -9.55
C THR A 733 56.22 -52.56 -8.72
N GLU A 734 56.57 -52.08 -7.52
CA GLU A 734 57.32 -52.84 -6.51
C GLU A 734 56.47 -53.96 -5.88
N ILE A 735 55.14 -53.87 -5.99
CA ILE A 735 54.20 -54.85 -5.45
C ILE A 735 54.10 -56.04 -6.39
N THR A 736 54.43 -57.22 -5.87
CA THR A 736 54.34 -58.49 -6.59
C THR A 736 53.04 -59.22 -6.23
N PRO A 737 52.53 -60.09 -7.12
CA PRO A 737 51.40 -60.96 -6.79
C PRO A 737 51.65 -61.85 -5.57
N ASP A 738 52.90 -62.28 -5.36
CA ASP A 738 53.31 -63.05 -4.17
C ASP A 738 53.20 -62.24 -2.87
N LEU A 739 53.46 -60.92 -2.92
CA LEU A 739 53.27 -60.04 -1.76
C LEU A 739 51.79 -59.98 -1.39
N CYS A 740 50.91 -59.80 -2.39
CA CYS A 740 49.45 -59.78 -2.18
C CYS A 740 48.93 -61.11 -1.62
N LEU A 741 49.48 -62.26 -2.05
CA LEU A 741 49.17 -63.56 -1.46
C LEU A 741 49.61 -63.66 0.00
N ASN A 742 50.82 -63.19 0.32
CA ASN A 742 51.32 -63.17 1.69
C ASN A 742 50.47 -62.27 2.61
N ASP A 743 49.98 -61.14 2.09
CA ASP A 743 49.10 -60.25 2.84
C ASP A 743 47.76 -60.90 3.18
N ILE A 744 47.14 -61.60 2.21
CA ILE A 744 45.91 -62.37 2.49
C ILE A 744 46.20 -63.51 3.48
N ASP A 745 47.33 -64.20 3.36
CA ASP A 745 47.70 -65.27 4.30
C ASP A 745 47.91 -64.73 5.73
N GLY A 746 48.49 -63.54 5.87
CA GLY A 746 48.59 -62.81 7.14
C GLY A 746 47.22 -62.48 7.73
N LEU A 747 46.35 -61.87 6.91
CA LEU A 747 44.98 -61.51 7.28
C LEU A 747 44.16 -62.74 7.69
N LEU A 748 44.22 -63.84 6.93
CA LEU A 748 43.57 -65.11 7.26
C LEU A 748 44.11 -65.70 8.57
N SER A 749 45.40 -65.55 8.86
CA SER A 749 45.98 -65.97 10.14
C SER A 749 45.42 -65.16 11.31
N GLY A 750 45.32 -63.83 11.16
CA GLY A 750 44.70 -62.94 12.14
C GLY A 750 43.24 -63.30 12.41
N LEU A 751 42.43 -63.48 11.36
CA LEU A 751 41.02 -63.87 11.48
C LEU A 751 40.85 -65.25 12.14
N ARG A 752 41.68 -66.24 11.78
CA ARG A 752 41.64 -67.58 12.40
C ARG A 752 42.01 -67.54 13.87
N GLN A 753 42.91 -66.66 14.29
CA GLN A 753 43.24 -66.46 15.70
C GLN A 753 42.07 -65.88 16.49
N ILE A 754 41.34 -64.92 15.92
CA ILE A 754 40.12 -64.38 16.53
C ILE A 754 39.03 -65.46 16.61
N LEU A 755 38.83 -66.23 15.53
CA LEU A 755 37.87 -67.34 15.51
C LEU A 755 38.21 -68.40 16.59
N LEU A 756 39.49 -68.66 16.81
CA LEU A 756 39.93 -69.57 17.88
C LEU A 756 39.51 -69.06 19.27
N GLU A 757 39.61 -67.75 19.51
CA GLU A 757 39.15 -67.15 20.77
C GLU A 757 37.62 -67.19 20.90
N MET A 758 36.86 -66.99 19.80
CA MET A 758 35.41 -67.18 19.78
C MET A 758 35.01 -68.63 20.13
N ARG A 759 35.70 -69.64 19.58
CA ARG A 759 35.43 -71.06 19.87
C ARG A 759 35.76 -71.45 21.31
N LYS A 760 36.81 -70.86 21.90
CA LYS A 760 37.13 -71.10 23.31
C LYS A 760 36.01 -70.61 24.24
N LEU A 761 35.32 -69.54 23.89
CA LEU A 761 34.17 -69.03 24.65
C LEU A 761 33.00 -70.00 24.64
N GLU A 762 32.65 -70.54 23.47
CA GLU A 762 31.60 -71.57 23.33
C GLU A 762 31.90 -72.78 24.23
N SER A 763 33.11 -73.36 24.16
CA SER A 763 33.43 -74.55 24.95
C SER A 763 33.31 -74.37 26.47
N PHE A 764 33.51 -73.14 26.97
CA PHE A 764 33.35 -72.83 28.38
C PHE A 764 31.87 -72.63 28.73
N GLN A 765 31.13 -71.98 27.85
CA GLN A 765 29.72 -71.66 28.07
C GLN A 765 28.80 -72.87 27.85
N GLU A 766 29.09 -73.73 26.87
CA GLU A 766 28.44 -75.04 26.68
C GLU A 766 28.60 -75.92 27.92
N VAL A 767 29.77 -75.90 28.56
CA VAL A 767 30.00 -76.62 29.81
C VAL A 767 29.15 -76.03 30.94
N ILE A 768 28.96 -74.72 30.98
CA ILE A 768 28.06 -74.06 31.95
C ILE A 768 26.60 -74.41 31.66
N GLU A 769 26.15 -74.39 30.41
CA GLU A 769 24.79 -74.78 30.04
C GLU A 769 24.51 -76.26 30.32
N LEU A 770 25.45 -77.17 30.02
CA LEU A 770 25.35 -78.58 30.37
C LEU A 770 25.28 -78.78 31.90
N LEU A 771 26.12 -78.08 32.67
CA LEU A 771 26.06 -78.08 34.14
C LEU A 771 24.70 -77.57 34.64
N LYS A 772 24.15 -76.53 34.02
CA LYS A 772 22.84 -75.97 34.37
C LYS A 772 21.70 -76.93 34.03
N GLY A 773 21.71 -77.55 32.84
CA GLY A 773 20.74 -78.57 32.46
C GLY A 773 20.73 -79.72 33.47
N ILE A 774 21.90 -80.17 33.91
CA ILE A 774 22.03 -81.19 34.96
C ILE A 774 21.46 -80.68 36.31
N ILE A 775 21.69 -79.41 36.68
CA ILE A 775 21.14 -78.82 37.92
C ILE A 775 19.61 -78.68 37.86
N GLU A 776 19.05 -78.30 36.71
CA GLU A 776 17.60 -78.22 36.51
C GLU A 776 16.95 -79.60 36.52
N GLU A 777 17.55 -80.57 35.83
CA GLU A 777 17.13 -81.97 35.90
C GLU A 777 17.19 -82.49 37.34
N GLU A 778 18.25 -82.19 38.10
CA GLU A 778 18.36 -82.58 39.51
C GLU A 778 17.24 -81.94 40.36
N LYS A 779 16.96 -80.64 40.16
CA LYS A 779 15.87 -79.94 40.86
C LYS A 779 14.51 -80.53 40.50
N ALA A 780 14.26 -80.82 39.22
CA ALA A 780 13.02 -81.43 38.75
C ALA A 780 12.86 -82.85 39.31
N LEU A 781 13.93 -83.66 39.31
CA LEU A 781 13.93 -85.00 39.87
C LEU A 781 13.70 -84.99 41.39
N LYS A 782 14.27 -84.00 42.09
CA LYS A 782 14.07 -83.78 43.53
C LYS A 782 12.63 -83.38 43.85
N ALA A 783 12.04 -82.48 43.06
CA ALA A 783 10.64 -82.11 43.18
C ALA A 783 9.72 -83.33 42.93
N GLN A 784 9.99 -84.12 41.88
CA GLN A 784 9.26 -85.36 41.60
C GLN A 784 9.41 -86.40 42.72
N THR A 785 10.60 -86.56 43.30
CA THR A 785 10.80 -87.51 44.42
C THR A 785 10.17 -87.04 45.73
N GLU A 786 10.11 -85.74 46.00
CA GLU A 786 9.35 -85.17 47.11
C GLU A 786 7.84 -85.37 46.93
N GLU A 787 7.34 -85.21 45.70
CA GLU A 787 5.95 -85.46 45.34
C GLU A 787 5.58 -86.95 45.45
N GLU A 788 6.44 -87.86 44.95
CA GLU A 788 6.28 -89.31 45.15
C GLU A 788 6.35 -89.72 46.63
N ARG A 789 7.27 -89.14 47.42
CA ARG A 789 7.35 -89.41 48.86
C ARG A 789 6.10 -88.95 49.58
N LYS A 790 5.54 -87.78 49.23
CA LYS A 790 4.24 -87.32 49.73
C LYS A 790 3.15 -88.31 49.36
N ASN A 791 3.10 -88.76 48.10
CA ASN A 791 2.11 -89.73 47.64
C ASN A 791 2.23 -91.09 48.36
N LYS A 792 3.44 -91.62 48.57
CA LYS A 792 3.67 -92.86 49.33
C LYS A 792 3.36 -92.73 50.82
N LEU A 793 3.60 -91.56 51.43
CA LEU A 793 3.17 -91.30 52.81
C LEU A 793 1.65 -91.26 52.94
N ILE A 794 0.95 -90.71 51.94
CA ILE A 794 -0.52 -90.73 51.88
C ILE A 794 -1.03 -92.18 51.71
N ASP A 795 -0.39 -93.01 50.89
CA ASP A 795 -0.76 -94.42 50.70
C ASP A 795 -0.48 -95.32 51.91
N LEU A 796 0.49 -94.99 52.76
CA LEU A 796 0.76 -95.71 54.03
C LEU A 796 -0.15 -95.27 55.19
N LEU A 797 -0.83 -94.14 55.05
CA LEU A 797 -1.78 -93.60 56.03
C LEU A 797 -3.24 -94.01 55.73
N ASN A 798 -3.49 -94.56 54.54
CA ASN A 798 -4.73 -95.23 54.15
C ASN A 798 -4.61 -96.75 54.36
#